data_AF-A0A6A4GFU5-F1
#
_entry.id   AF-A0A6A4GFU5-F1
#
_cell.length_a   1.000
_cell.length_b   1.000
_cell.length_c   1.000
_cell.angle_alpha   90.00
_cell.angle_beta   90.00
_cell.angle_gamma   90.00
#
_symmetry.space_group_name_H-M   'P 1'
#
loop_
_entity.id
_entity.type
_entity.pdbx_description
1 polymer ?
#
loop_
_entity_poly.entity_id
_entity_poly.type
_entity_poly.pdbx_seq_one_letter_code
_entity_poly.pdbx_strand_id
1 'polypeptide(L)'
;MAIHMGIWHIATGSHVDVKRAYSHLAGSVHETTARQALETMAETSLENLRAEVREGEKRYQVLYRFVLDNIQEFLRVWEGGIGLENRMICGCACTAIGLEDCTEDAFDFVDRFLRILKNERAGLTVEKLYQSINWTHIRGVQSLHVLRALFSFVPSLEPMEKLVSDLFRTDFAIHRMREGRKTKVIPLGCNSEKEIETAGMLRAIHDFLSQAGVSPVQASRLISWFGGDGGSVLAMDTAKKYLATMYDPEDPESDYKNLHNILPTIGIWHTQSTMQNTIAANHYGPLVTADPSALSRSAACAGFKRPTNFKDCGNYYPLSRSMTAIWETQILDCWRIELGLDHYEKINPYFDALAATSQLPTFEWFREKGEQIVDRYLTPEAYEQALSKSFNDSAPDNLKFPVGEPYSSSTLSHSQPSATDDPTTENCDADVEDADAEEDEPATQPKSAKEKKPTSHIEEKGFTGDRVLANSILFKMEYSWWIEAAYAIPDGDIGRVWEIMKIWIFIAAGGSNTNYVHLLLEMYCLFTYESKKDLKDAIWNNWLVNVTEHYNRWLEEIVKKSGRNFDDKFLRQVISPNVEFFLRLKEELENSLELYKHSKSHTSCHLRSEYKQLLTLWGEESLDFFRTERSMGHAAIPLFNSGSKKLAKGLLDTHLGHHTDQVEVLQAMENIWQATTISSSPSPSPNPDLSRSPSPNSNPSRYPSPIPIDPPSSPNPHLHNIITRSRYIFTKWNKR
;
A
#
# COMPACT_ATOMS: atom_id res chain seq x y z
N MET A 1 -29.41 29.85 -5.78
CA MET A 1 -28.17 30.29 -5.12
C MET A 1 -28.18 30.08 -3.60
N ALA A 2 -29.17 30.58 -2.86
CA ALA A 2 -29.21 30.44 -1.39
C ALA A 2 -29.05 29.00 -0.84
N ILE A 3 -29.63 27.99 -1.50
CA ILE A 3 -29.45 26.58 -1.11
C ILE A 3 -27.99 26.11 -1.28
N HIS A 4 -27.33 26.53 -2.36
CA HIS A 4 -25.94 26.19 -2.64
C HIS A 4 -25.01 26.82 -1.60
N MET A 5 -25.28 28.09 -1.22
CA MET A 5 -24.53 28.78 -0.17
C MET A 5 -24.70 28.11 1.20
N GLY A 6 -25.92 27.64 1.54
CA GLY A 6 -26.16 26.90 2.77
C GLY A 6 -25.36 25.59 2.83
N ILE A 7 -25.30 24.87 1.72
CA ILE A 7 -24.51 23.65 1.60
C ILE A 7 -23.01 23.96 1.63
N TRP A 8 -22.56 25.01 0.94
CA TRP A 8 -21.16 25.44 0.94
C TRP A 8 -20.68 25.84 2.35
N HIS A 9 -21.53 26.48 3.15
CA HIS A 9 -21.21 26.78 4.55
C HIS A 9 -21.03 25.50 5.40
N ILE A 10 -21.73 24.41 5.09
CA ILE A 10 -21.50 23.10 5.72
C ILE A 10 -20.17 22.52 5.23
N ALA A 11 -19.94 22.50 3.92
CA ALA A 11 -18.73 21.97 3.29
C ALA A 11 -17.43 22.62 3.80
N THR A 12 -17.47 23.91 4.10
CA THR A 12 -16.35 24.70 4.62
C THR A 12 -16.25 24.68 6.15
N GLY A 13 -17.24 24.11 6.84
CA GLY A 13 -17.28 24.13 8.31
C GLY A 13 -17.42 25.54 8.87
N SER A 14 -18.19 26.42 8.20
CA SER A 14 -18.42 27.80 8.64
C SER A 14 -19.01 27.85 10.06
N HIS A 15 -18.62 28.86 10.84
CA HIS A 15 -19.13 29.08 12.20
C HIS A 15 -20.66 29.22 12.21
N VAL A 16 -21.30 28.74 13.28
CA VAL A 16 -22.77 28.76 13.41
C VAL A 16 -23.35 30.17 13.28
N ASP A 17 -22.65 31.18 13.83
CA ASP A 17 -23.12 32.57 13.75
C ASP A 17 -23.05 33.14 12.34
N VAL A 18 -22.03 32.75 11.55
CA VAL A 18 -21.92 33.17 10.14
C VAL A 18 -23.08 32.58 9.34
N LYS A 19 -23.37 31.29 9.52
CA LYS A 19 -24.51 30.62 8.88
C LYS A 19 -25.84 31.30 9.22
N ARG A 20 -26.06 31.62 10.51
CA ARG A 20 -27.28 32.28 10.98
C ARG A 20 -27.41 33.69 10.39
N ALA A 21 -26.36 34.49 10.44
CA ALA A 21 -26.35 35.84 9.88
C ALA A 21 -26.65 35.83 8.38
N TYR A 22 -25.96 34.99 7.60
CA TYR A 22 -26.18 34.88 6.16
C TYR A 22 -27.58 34.36 5.81
N SER A 23 -28.14 33.47 6.63
CA SER A 23 -29.52 33.03 6.47
C SER A 23 -30.53 34.16 6.69
N HIS A 24 -30.31 35.03 7.69
CA HIS A 24 -31.16 36.19 7.92
C HIS A 24 -31.02 37.27 6.85
N LEU A 25 -29.82 37.41 6.26
CA LEU A 25 -29.56 38.29 5.13
C LEU A 25 -30.08 37.74 3.79
N ALA A 26 -30.77 36.58 3.79
CA ALA A 26 -31.21 35.86 2.60
C ALA A 26 -30.08 35.49 1.61
N GLY A 27 -28.82 35.55 2.04
CA GLY A 27 -27.65 35.11 1.27
C GLY A 27 -27.45 33.59 1.29
N SER A 28 -28.06 32.91 2.26
CA SER A 28 -28.07 31.46 2.42
C SER A 28 -29.45 30.98 2.88
N VAL A 29 -29.76 29.70 2.70
CA VAL A 29 -30.86 29.06 3.43
C VAL A 29 -30.47 28.77 4.88
N HIS A 30 -31.47 28.45 5.71
CA HIS A 30 -31.25 27.96 7.06
C HIS A 30 -30.52 26.60 7.04
N GLU A 31 -29.72 26.31 8.06
CA GLU A 31 -28.92 25.08 8.14
C GLU A 31 -29.79 23.83 8.04
N THR A 32 -30.95 23.78 8.69
CA THR A 32 -31.89 22.65 8.59
C THR A 32 -32.30 22.35 7.14
N THR A 33 -32.56 23.39 6.35
CA THR A 33 -32.93 23.24 4.93
C THR A 33 -31.76 22.71 4.10
N ALA A 34 -30.55 23.21 4.35
CA ALA A 34 -29.34 22.71 3.68
C ALA A 34 -29.05 21.24 4.04
N ARG A 35 -29.24 20.85 5.32
CA ARG A 35 -29.08 19.47 5.79
C ARG A 35 -30.09 18.52 5.15
N GLN A 36 -31.37 18.91 5.07
CA GLN A 36 -32.41 18.11 4.40
C GLN A 36 -32.09 17.90 2.92
N ALA A 37 -31.62 18.94 2.22
CA ALA A 37 -31.20 18.81 0.83
C ALA A 37 -30.04 17.81 0.67
N LEU A 38 -29.04 17.86 1.57
CA LEU A 38 -27.93 16.91 1.56
C LEU A 38 -28.37 15.48 1.90
N GLU A 39 -29.31 15.30 2.82
CA GLU A 39 -29.91 13.99 3.14
C GLU A 39 -30.58 13.41 1.89
N THR A 40 -31.41 14.19 1.18
CA THR A 40 -32.03 13.76 -0.08
C THR A 40 -31.01 13.46 -1.18
N MET A 41 -29.93 14.25 -1.28
CA MET A 41 -28.84 14.00 -2.24
C MET A 41 -28.12 12.68 -1.94
N ALA A 42 -27.82 12.42 -0.67
CA ALA A 42 -27.19 11.17 -0.23
C ALA A 42 -28.10 9.96 -0.51
N GLU A 43 -29.38 10.06 -0.14
CA GLU A 43 -30.37 9.01 -0.40
C GLU A 43 -30.49 8.72 -1.90
N THR A 44 -30.62 9.76 -2.74
CA THR A 44 -30.70 9.61 -4.20
C THR A 44 -29.43 8.97 -4.78
N SER A 45 -28.25 9.38 -4.30
CA SER A 45 -26.97 8.82 -4.74
C SER A 45 -26.87 7.32 -4.43
N LEU A 46 -27.24 6.92 -3.21
CA LEU A 46 -27.24 5.51 -2.80
C LEU A 46 -28.34 4.70 -3.48
N GLU A 47 -29.51 5.29 -3.74
CA GLU A 47 -30.58 4.65 -4.53
C GLU A 47 -30.13 4.36 -5.96
N ASN A 48 -29.44 5.32 -6.60
CA ASN A 48 -28.86 5.14 -7.92
C ASN A 48 -27.77 4.06 -7.91
N LEU A 49 -26.87 4.06 -6.91
CA LEU A 49 -25.87 3.00 -6.73
C LEU A 49 -26.54 1.62 -6.64
N ARG A 50 -27.56 1.46 -5.79
CA ARG A 50 -28.30 0.20 -5.64
C ARG A 50 -28.99 -0.21 -6.93
N ALA A 51 -29.54 0.74 -7.69
CA ALA A 51 -30.17 0.46 -8.97
C ALA A 51 -29.15 -0.04 -9.99
N GLU A 52 -27.98 0.60 -10.07
CA GLU A 52 -26.89 0.19 -10.95
C GLU A 52 -26.31 -1.17 -10.56
N VAL A 53 -26.07 -1.43 -9.27
CA VAL A 53 -25.61 -2.74 -8.77
C VAL A 53 -26.59 -3.84 -9.14
N ARG A 54 -27.89 -3.66 -8.93
CA ARG A 54 -28.92 -4.63 -9.34
C ARG A 54 -28.96 -4.84 -10.85
N GLU A 55 -28.73 -3.80 -11.64
CA GLU A 55 -28.71 -3.92 -13.10
C GLU A 55 -27.43 -4.59 -13.61
N GLY A 56 -26.31 -4.40 -12.91
CA GLY A 56 -25.09 -5.19 -13.09
C GLY A 56 -25.34 -6.67 -12.81
N GLU A 57 -25.95 -6.99 -11.66
CA GLU A 57 -26.28 -8.36 -11.26
C GLU A 57 -27.11 -9.09 -12.33
N LYS A 58 -28.17 -8.46 -12.86
CA LYS A 58 -29.00 -9.04 -13.94
C LYS A 58 -28.22 -9.35 -15.22
N ARG A 59 -27.17 -8.58 -15.49
CA ARG A 59 -26.28 -8.73 -16.65
C ARG A 59 -25.04 -9.57 -16.32
N TYR A 60 -24.98 -10.17 -15.14
CA TYR A 60 -23.81 -10.91 -14.65
C TYR A 60 -22.52 -10.08 -14.65
N GLN A 61 -22.63 -8.80 -14.30
CA GLN A 61 -21.54 -7.84 -14.30
C GLN A 61 -21.35 -7.21 -12.92
N VAL A 62 -20.09 -7.12 -12.48
CA VAL A 62 -19.70 -6.32 -11.32
C VAL A 62 -19.36 -4.91 -11.82
N LEU A 63 -20.12 -3.92 -11.37
CA LEU A 63 -19.94 -2.52 -11.79
C LEU A 63 -19.15 -1.68 -10.79
N TYR A 64 -18.94 -2.19 -9.58
CA TYR A 64 -18.29 -1.47 -8.49
C TYR A 64 -17.35 -2.38 -7.72
N ARG A 65 -16.17 -1.86 -7.39
CA ARG A 65 -15.35 -2.36 -6.28
C ARG A 65 -15.53 -1.45 -5.07
N PHE A 66 -15.13 -1.94 -3.91
CA PHE A 66 -15.19 -1.20 -2.66
C PHE A 66 -13.77 -0.93 -2.17
N VAL A 67 -13.50 0.29 -1.72
CA VAL A 67 -12.26 0.62 -1.01
C VAL A 67 -12.65 1.11 0.36
N LEU A 68 -12.21 0.38 1.38
CA LEU A 68 -12.43 0.74 2.77
C LEU A 68 -11.11 1.10 3.44
N ASP A 69 -11.21 1.89 4.50
CA ASP A 69 -10.09 2.30 5.31
C ASP A 69 -10.58 2.73 6.69
N ASN A 70 -9.67 2.66 7.67
CA ASN A 70 -9.92 3.09 9.02
C ASN A 70 -9.93 4.62 9.08
N ILE A 71 -10.88 5.17 9.83
CA ILE A 71 -10.95 6.59 10.15
C ILE A 71 -10.84 6.75 11.66
N GLN A 72 -9.96 7.64 12.11
CA GLN A 72 -9.72 7.81 13.53
C GLN A 72 -9.41 9.25 13.91
N GLU A 73 -9.97 9.70 15.02
CA GLU A 73 -9.69 11.04 15.55
C GLU A 73 -9.52 10.99 17.06
N PHE A 74 -8.52 11.72 17.56
CA PHE A 74 -8.27 11.84 18.98
C PHE A 74 -9.11 12.97 19.56
N LEU A 75 -10.24 12.61 20.17
CA LEU A 75 -11.13 13.58 20.81
C LEU A 75 -10.47 14.11 22.08
N ARG A 76 -10.14 15.40 22.06
CA ARG A 76 -9.66 16.12 23.24
C ARG A 76 -10.83 16.76 23.96
N VAL A 77 -10.99 16.45 25.24
CA VAL A 77 -12.02 17.06 26.07
C VAL A 77 -11.50 18.37 26.64
N TRP A 78 -12.33 19.42 26.59
CA TRP A 78 -11.95 20.74 27.06
C TRP A 78 -11.77 20.79 28.58
N GLU A 79 -12.69 20.17 29.33
CA GLU A 79 -12.63 20.00 30.78
C GLU A 79 -12.67 18.51 31.09
N GLY A 80 -11.56 17.99 31.65
CA GLY A 80 -11.44 16.58 32.02
C GLY A 80 -12.25 16.24 33.26
N GLY A 81 -12.72 14.99 33.34
CA GLY A 81 -13.41 14.43 34.51
C GLY A 81 -13.50 12.91 34.41
N ILE A 82 -14.01 12.24 35.45
CA ILE A 82 -14.07 10.77 35.53
C ILE A 82 -14.82 10.13 34.35
N GLY A 83 -15.79 10.84 33.75
CA GLY A 83 -16.50 10.37 32.54
C GLY A 83 -16.11 11.09 31.25
N LEU A 84 -15.08 11.94 31.30
CA LEU A 84 -14.70 12.89 30.26
C LEU A 84 -13.19 12.84 30.07
N GLU A 85 -12.76 11.81 29.37
CA GLU A 85 -11.36 11.56 29.07
C GLU A 85 -11.08 11.76 27.59
N ASN A 86 -9.84 12.15 27.31
CA ASN A 86 -9.33 12.15 25.95
C ASN A 86 -9.34 10.71 25.44
N ARG A 87 -9.97 10.48 24.29
CA ARG A 87 -10.12 9.14 23.74
C ARG A 87 -9.96 9.15 22.23
N MET A 88 -9.47 8.03 21.71
CA MET A 88 -9.49 7.78 20.28
C MET A 88 -10.89 7.31 19.88
N ILE A 89 -11.48 7.99 18.91
CA ILE A 89 -12.70 7.54 18.24
C ILE A 89 -12.24 6.85 16.97
N CYS A 90 -12.68 5.61 16.76
CA CYS A 90 -12.38 4.80 15.58
C CYS A 90 -13.66 4.54 14.80
N GLY A 91 -13.53 4.33 13.50
CA GLY A 91 -14.61 3.96 12.61
C GLY A 91 -14.05 3.45 11.29
N CYS A 92 -14.95 3.12 10.36
CA CYS A 92 -14.58 2.70 9.01
C CYS A 92 -15.33 3.55 7.99
N ALA A 93 -14.61 3.97 6.94
CA ALA A 93 -15.18 4.60 5.75
C ALA A 93 -15.05 3.65 4.56
N CYS A 94 -16.00 3.71 3.63
CA CYS A 94 -15.92 2.97 2.38
C CYS A 94 -16.37 3.84 1.22
N THR A 95 -15.73 3.65 0.07
CA THR A 95 -16.10 4.27 -1.20
C THR A 95 -16.33 3.18 -2.23
N ALA A 96 -17.49 3.21 -2.90
CA ALA A 96 -17.75 2.40 -4.08
C ALA A 96 -17.11 3.06 -5.30
N ILE A 97 -16.28 2.31 -6.02
CA ILE A 97 -15.51 2.77 -7.17
C ILE A 97 -16.03 2.06 -8.41
N GLY A 98 -16.51 2.84 -9.38
CA GLY A 98 -17.00 2.34 -10.65
C GLY A 98 -15.92 1.63 -11.44
N LEU A 99 -16.25 0.45 -11.95
CA LEU A 99 -15.38 -0.38 -12.78
C LEU A 99 -15.61 -0.05 -14.25
N GLU A 100 -14.51 0.14 -14.98
CA GLU A 100 -14.51 0.36 -16.43
C GLU A 100 -13.56 -0.63 -17.10
N ASP A 101 -13.69 -0.79 -18.42
CA ASP A 101 -12.79 -1.64 -19.22
C ASP A 101 -12.74 -3.10 -18.70
N CYS A 102 -13.90 -3.61 -18.27
CA CYS A 102 -14.09 -4.99 -17.80
C CYS A 102 -14.91 -5.76 -18.84
N THR A 103 -14.51 -6.99 -19.15
CA THR A 103 -15.35 -7.88 -19.97
C THR A 103 -16.55 -8.36 -19.16
N GLU A 104 -17.57 -8.83 -19.87
CA GLU A 104 -18.65 -9.60 -19.24
C GLU A 104 -18.04 -10.82 -18.53
N ASP A 105 -18.60 -11.21 -17.40
CA ASP A 105 -18.16 -12.33 -16.58
C ASP A 105 -16.71 -12.24 -16.03
N ALA A 106 -16.05 -11.07 -16.10
CA ALA A 106 -14.68 -10.92 -15.58
C ALA A 106 -14.57 -11.30 -14.10
N PHE A 107 -15.62 -11.02 -13.32
CA PHE A 107 -15.70 -11.26 -11.88
C PHE A 107 -16.51 -12.52 -11.51
N ASP A 108 -16.49 -13.54 -12.36
CA ASP A 108 -17.10 -14.83 -12.08
C ASP A 108 -16.48 -15.47 -10.81
N PHE A 109 -17.30 -15.64 -9.78
CA PHE A 109 -16.86 -16.23 -8.52
C PHE A 109 -16.57 -17.72 -8.65
N VAL A 110 -17.37 -18.45 -9.42
CA VAL A 110 -17.28 -19.90 -9.57
C VAL A 110 -15.99 -20.28 -10.30
N ASP A 111 -15.64 -19.58 -11.39
CA ASP A 111 -14.36 -19.83 -12.10
C ASP A 111 -13.17 -19.64 -11.15
N ARG A 112 -13.14 -18.54 -10.40
CA ARG A 112 -12.08 -18.28 -9.42
C ARG A 112 -12.05 -19.36 -8.33
N PHE A 113 -13.21 -19.73 -7.79
CA PHE A 113 -13.31 -20.74 -6.75
C PHE A 113 -12.77 -22.10 -7.21
N LEU A 114 -13.15 -22.55 -8.42
CA LEU A 114 -12.63 -23.79 -9.01
C LEU A 114 -11.10 -23.74 -9.22
N ARG A 115 -10.53 -22.58 -9.54
CA ARG A 115 -9.06 -22.42 -9.64
C ARG A 115 -8.37 -22.52 -8.29
N ILE A 116 -8.96 -21.97 -7.23
CA ILE A 116 -8.46 -22.11 -5.86
C ILE A 116 -8.41 -23.59 -5.47
N LEU A 117 -9.49 -24.34 -5.77
CA LEU A 117 -9.56 -25.78 -5.46
C LEU A 117 -8.51 -26.61 -6.19
N LYS A 118 -8.07 -26.21 -7.38
CA LYS A 118 -6.95 -26.87 -8.08
C LYS A 118 -5.63 -26.77 -7.32
N ASN A 119 -5.47 -25.77 -6.46
CA ASN A 119 -4.28 -25.52 -5.63
C ASN A 119 -2.96 -25.50 -6.43
N GLU A 120 -2.98 -25.00 -7.67
CA GLU A 120 -1.77 -24.96 -8.53
C GLU A 120 -0.64 -24.13 -7.89
N ARG A 121 -1.01 -23.15 -7.04
CA ARG A 121 -0.06 -22.33 -6.29
C ARG A 121 0.83 -23.12 -5.32
N ALA A 122 0.43 -24.33 -4.90
CA ALA A 122 1.29 -25.21 -4.10
C ALA A 122 2.59 -25.60 -4.82
N GLY A 123 2.63 -25.49 -6.16
CA GLY A 123 3.83 -25.70 -6.96
C GLY A 123 4.73 -24.47 -7.13
N LEU A 124 4.42 -23.33 -6.48
CA LEU A 124 5.24 -22.12 -6.52
C LEU A 124 6.55 -22.34 -5.77
N THR A 125 7.67 -21.93 -6.36
CA THR A 125 8.99 -21.96 -5.72
C THR A 125 9.63 -20.57 -5.78
N VAL A 126 10.65 -20.34 -4.95
CA VAL A 126 11.41 -19.08 -4.97
C VAL A 126 12.04 -18.84 -6.35
N GLU A 127 12.51 -19.89 -7.01
CA GLU A 127 13.05 -19.81 -8.37
C GLU A 127 11.99 -19.39 -9.39
N LYS A 128 10.79 -19.98 -9.36
CA LYS A 128 9.69 -19.57 -10.25
C LYS A 128 9.29 -18.13 -10.01
N LEU A 129 9.27 -17.70 -8.74
CA LEU A 129 8.98 -16.32 -8.37
C LEU A 129 10.04 -15.37 -8.95
N TYR A 130 11.32 -15.68 -8.76
CA TYR A 130 12.45 -14.90 -9.29
C TYR A 130 12.43 -14.82 -10.82
N GLN A 131 12.23 -15.95 -11.50
CA GLN A 131 12.16 -16.03 -12.97
C GLN A 131 10.95 -15.30 -13.56
N SER A 132 9.90 -15.06 -12.75
CA SER A 132 8.71 -14.34 -13.21
C SER A 132 8.90 -12.82 -13.26
N ILE A 133 10.00 -12.28 -12.73
CA ILE A 133 10.35 -10.86 -12.83
C ILE A 133 10.98 -10.60 -14.19
N ASN A 134 10.48 -9.60 -14.91
CA ASN A 134 11.06 -9.20 -16.19
C ASN A 134 12.33 -8.35 -15.96
N TRP A 135 13.45 -9.00 -15.64
CA TRP A 135 14.72 -8.31 -15.34
C TRP A 135 15.24 -7.42 -16.48
N THR A 136 15.00 -7.80 -17.74
CA THR A 136 15.33 -6.96 -18.91
C THR A 136 14.56 -5.65 -18.89
N HIS A 137 13.26 -5.72 -18.59
CA HIS A 137 12.43 -4.53 -18.43
C HIS A 137 12.91 -3.68 -17.25
N ILE A 138 13.17 -4.30 -16.08
CA ILE A 138 13.66 -3.62 -14.87
C ILE A 138 14.96 -2.85 -15.14
N ARG A 139 15.93 -3.50 -15.79
CA ARG A 139 17.19 -2.86 -16.18
C ARG A 139 16.94 -1.66 -17.09
N GLY A 140 16.06 -1.81 -18.09
CA GLY A 140 15.77 -0.73 -19.02
C GLY A 140 15.08 0.49 -18.37
N VAL A 141 14.10 0.29 -17.49
CA VAL A 141 13.47 1.40 -16.75
C VAL A 141 14.43 2.07 -15.77
N GLN A 142 15.32 1.32 -15.11
CA GLN A 142 16.40 1.90 -14.30
C GLN A 142 17.31 2.80 -15.14
N SER A 143 17.70 2.37 -16.35
CA SER A 143 18.50 3.20 -17.26
C SER A 143 17.78 4.49 -17.63
N LEU A 144 16.46 4.45 -17.88
CA LEU A 144 15.68 5.65 -18.15
C LEU A 144 15.62 6.62 -16.95
N HIS A 145 15.55 6.10 -15.71
CA HIS A 145 15.63 6.96 -14.52
C HIS A 145 17.03 7.57 -14.34
N VAL A 146 18.09 6.84 -14.70
CA VAL A 146 19.45 7.38 -14.75
C VAL A 146 19.57 8.53 -15.76
N LEU A 147 18.93 8.41 -16.93
CA LEU A 147 18.86 9.50 -17.90
C LEU A 147 18.08 10.70 -17.37
N ARG A 148 16.90 10.47 -16.77
CA ARG A 148 16.06 11.54 -16.20
C ARG A 148 16.81 12.36 -15.17
N ALA A 149 17.54 11.72 -14.26
CA ALA A 149 18.34 12.44 -13.26
C ALA A 149 19.32 13.44 -13.90
N LEU A 150 19.99 13.04 -15.00
CA LEU A 150 20.88 13.93 -15.74
C LEU A 150 20.12 15.03 -16.49
N PHE A 151 19.10 14.67 -17.27
CA PHE A 151 18.40 15.63 -18.13
C PHE A 151 17.65 16.69 -17.33
N SER A 152 17.09 16.33 -16.17
CA SER A 152 16.45 17.29 -15.27
C SER A 152 17.45 18.18 -14.53
N PHE A 153 18.72 17.76 -14.42
CA PHE A 153 19.78 18.57 -13.81
C PHE A 153 20.45 19.53 -14.80
N VAL A 154 20.52 19.16 -16.08
CA VAL A 154 21.23 19.89 -17.14
C VAL A 154 20.24 20.58 -18.09
N PRO A 155 20.05 21.91 -18.02
CA PRO A 155 19.05 22.60 -18.83
C PRO A 155 19.22 22.44 -20.35
N SER A 156 20.47 22.35 -20.85
CA SER A 156 20.75 22.14 -22.27
C SER A 156 20.31 20.77 -22.80
N LEU A 157 19.97 19.82 -21.93
CA LEU A 157 19.46 18.49 -22.27
C LEU A 157 17.94 18.37 -22.10
N GLU A 158 17.23 19.41 -21.64
CA GLU A 158 15.77 19.43 -21.46
C GLU A 158 14.99 18.87 -22.67
N PRO A 159 15.34 19.16 -23.94
CA PRO A 159 14.61 18.61 -25.09
C PRO A 159 14.58 17.07 -25.16
N MET A 160 15.54 16.39 -24.52
CA MET A 160 15.62 14.93 -24.48
C MET A 160 14.69 14.30 -23.43
N GLU A 161 14.20 15.06 -22.45
CA GLU A 161 13.29 14.53 -21.42
C GLU A 161 11.99 13.97 -22.00
N LYS A 162 11.51 14.60 -23.09
CA LYS A 162 10.32 14.11 -23.80
C LYS A 162 10.54 12.72 -24.38
N LEU A 163 11.71 12.46 -24.96
CA LEU A 163 12.06 11.14 -25.51
C LEU A 163 12.04 10.08 -24.42
N VAL A 164 12.60 10.38 -23.24
CA VAL A 164 12.56 9.44 -22.10
C VAL A 164 11.13 9.18 -21.63
N SER A 165 10.32 10.23 -21.53
CA SER A 165 8.91 10.12 -21.14
C SER A 165 8.09 9.29 -22.15
N ASP A 166 8.39 9.44 -23.45
CA ASP A 166 7.76 8.65 -24.51
C ASP A 166 8.15 7.18 -24.40
N LEU A 167 9.42 6.85 -24.17
CA LEU A 167 9.89 5.46 -24.00
C LEU A 167 9.22 4.73 -22.83
N PHE A 168 9.00 5.41 -21.70
CA PHE A 168 8.23 4.85 -20.58
C PHE A 168 6.81 4.45 -21.00
N ARG A 169 6.21 5.21 -21.90
CA ARG A 169 4.83 5.06 -22.37
C ARG A 169 4.68 4.18 -23.62
N THR A 170 5.79 3.84 -24.28
CA THR A 170 5.85 2.98 -25.47
C THR A 170 6.61 1.69 -25.16
N ASP A 171 7.93 1.72 -25.24
CA ASP A 171 8.78 0.51 -25.26
C ASP A 171 8.82 -0.20 -23.91
N PHE A 172 8.64 0.56 -22.83
CA PHE A 172 8.56 0.04 -21.48
C PHE A 172 7.13 0.04 -20.93
N ALA A 173 6.11 0.35 -21.73
CA ALA A 173 4.74 0.20 -21.26
C ALA A 173 4.38 -1.28 -21.12
N ILE A 174 3.68 -1.64 -20.04
CA ILE A 174 3.20 -3.02 -19.83
C ILE A 174 1.68 -3.07 -19.86
N HIS A 175 1.01 -2.33 -18.97
CA HIS A 175 -0.45 -2.27 -18.92
C HIS A 175 -0.91 -0.88 -18.51
N ARG A 176 -1.08 -0.02 -19.50
CA ARG A 176 -1.52 1.36 -19.30
C ARG A 176 -3.02 1.46 -19.24
N MET A 177 -3.50 2.17 -18.23
CA MET A 177 -4.90 2.56 -18.14
C MET A 177 -5.26 3.53 -19.25
N ARG A 178 -6.55 3.55 -19.63
CA ARG A 178 -7.07 4.44 -20.67
C ARG A 178 -6.81 5.90 -20.32
N GLU A 179 -6.19 6.63 -21.24
CA GLU A 179 -5.84 8.04 -21.05
C GLU A 179 -7.09 8.91 -20.84
N GLY A 180 -6.99 9.86 -19.91
CA GLY A 180 -8.07 10.79 -19.58
C GLY A 180 -9.26 10.19 -18.83
N ARG A 181 -9.21 8.90 -18.47
CA ARG A 181 -10.27 8.25 -17.70
C ARG A 181 -10.44 8.90 -16.33
N LYS A 182 -11.69 9.23 -15.99
CA LYS A 182 -12.09 9.71 -14.67
C LYS A 182 -12.99 8.67 -14.01
N THR A 183 -12.45 7.97 -13.04
CA THR A 183 -13.18 6.92 -12.32
C THR A 183 -14.37 7.50 -11.57
N LYS A 184 -15.55 6.88 -11.73
CA LYS A 184 -16.74 7.20 -10.95
C LYS A 184 -16.55 6.75 -9.50
N VAL A 185 -16.86 7.62 -8.55
CA VAL A 185 -16.72 7.31 -7.12
C VAL A 185 -17.96 7.72 -6.35
N ILE A 186 -18.39 6.85 -5.45
CA ILE A 186 -19.58 7.05 -4.62
C ILE A 186 -19.18 6.71 -3.18
N PRO A 187 -18.89 7.74 -2.36
CA PRO A 187 -18.68 7.55 -0.94
C PRO A 187 -19.93 6.94 -0.28
N LEU A 188 -19.71 6.00 0.63
CA LEU A 188 -20.77 5.38 1.43
C LEU A 188 -20.87 6.07 2.80
N GLY A 189 -21.91 5.74 3.56
CA GLY A 189 -22.04 6.18 4.94
C GLY A 189 -21.07 5.43 5.84
N CYS A 190 -20.19 6.16 6.53
CA CYS A 190 -19.25 5.60 7.50
C CYS A 190 -19.95 4.94 8.71
N ASN A 191 -19.22 4.11 9.46
CA ASN A 191 -19.67 3.51 10.72
C ASN A 191 -18.60 3.63 11.81
N SER A 192 -18.96 3.29 13.05
CA SER A 192 -18.05 3.24 14.20
C SER A 192 -17.47 1.84 14.43
N GLU A 193 -17.44 0.99 13.39
CA GLU A 193 -16.85 -0.34 13.52
C GLU A 193 -15.33 -0.26 13.56
N LYS A 194 -14.74 -1.13 14.38
CA LYS A 194 -13.29 -1.28 14.44
C LYS A 194 -12.85 -2.31 13.43
N GLU A 195 -12.33 -1.81 12.33
CA GLU A 195 -11.94 -2.62 11.18
C GLU A 195 -10.94 -3.73 11.50
N ILE A 196 -10.02 -3.52 12.45
CA ILE A 196 -8.98 -4.52 12.79
C ILE A 196 -9.56 -5.73 13.55
N GLU A 197 -10.73 -5.59 14.19
CA GLU A 197 -11.40 -6.67 14.90
C GLU A 197 -12.19 -7.51 13.90
N THR A 198 -12.07 -8.85 13.94
CA THR A 198 -12.75 -9.75 13.00
C THR A 198 -14.26 -9.52 12.93
N ALA A 199 -14.91 -9.34 14.09
CA ALA A 199 -16.34 -9.06 14.16
C ALA A 199 -16.69 -7.64 13.69
N GLY A 200 -15.81 -6.67 13.92
CA GLY A 200 -15.96 -5.29 13.43
C GLY A 200 -15.85 -5.21 11.91
N MET A 201 -14.83 -5.85 11.32
CA MET A 201 -14.69 -5.99 9.88
C MET A 201 -15.92 -6.64 9.23
N LEU A 202 -16.42 -7.73 9.81
CA LEU A 202 -17.61 -8.41 9.31
C LEU A 202 -18.83 -7.48 9.26
N ARG A 203 -19.11 -6.78 10.37
CA ARG A 203 -20.22 -5.82 10.44
C ARG A 203 -20.03 -4.65 9.48
N ALA A 204 -18.81 -4.15 9.34
CA ALA A 204 -18.48 -3.08 8.41
C ALA A 204 -18.75 -3.49 6.95
N ILE A 205 -18.28 -4.67 6.52
CA ILE A 205 -18.52 -5.17 5.16
C ILE A 205 -20.01 -5.35 4.89
N HIS A 206 -20.74 -6.02 5.78
CA HIS A 206 -22.19 -6.22 5.61
C HIS A 206 -22.96 -4.91 5.54
N ASP A 207 -22.57 -3.94 6.36
CA ASP A 207 -23.11 -2.59 6.31
C ASP A 207 -22.88 -1.95 4.93
N PHE A 208 -21.64 -1.93 4.42
CA PHE A 208 -21.35 -1.32 3.12
C PHE A 208 -21.99 -2.05 1.94
N LEU A 209 -22.03 -3.38 1.97
CA LEU A 209 -22.72 -4.18 0.96
C LEU A 209 -24.22 -3.88 0.94
N SER A 210 -24.85 -3.76 2.12
CA SER A 210 -26.26 -3.38 2.25
C SER A 210 -26.52 -1.98 1.71
N GLN A 211 -25.65 -1.01 2.04
CA GLN A 211 -25.74 0.34 1.50
C GLN A 211 -25.66 0.36 -0.04
N ALA A 212 -24.74 -0.41 -0.62
CA ALA A 212 -24.57 -0.53 -2.07
C ALA A 212 -25.65 -1.38 -2.76
N GLY A 213 -26.43 -2.16 -2.01
CA GLY A 213 -27.49 -3.03 -2.55
C GLY A 213 -26.98 -4.33 -3.15
N VAL A 214 -25.81 -4.82 -2.71
CA VAL A 214 -25.32 -6.15 -3.07
C VAL A 214 -26.20 -7.21 -2.40
N SER A 215 -26.80 -8.07 -3.22
CA SER A 215 -27.73 -9.09 -2.77
C SER A 215 -27.02 -10.42 -2.45
N PRO A 216 -27.62 -11.31 -1.66
CA PRO A 216 -27.10 -12.67 -1.49
C PRO A 216 -27.02 -13.46 -2.80
N VAL A 217 -27.97 -13.21 -3.73
CA VAL A 217 -27.96 -13.82 -5.07
C VAL A 217 -26.71 -13.43 -5.85
N GLN A 218 -26.35 -12.14 -5.83
CA GLN A 218 -25.10 -11.66 -6.42
C GLN A 218 -23.89 -12.35 -5.78
N ALA A 219 -23.87 -12.48 -4.45
CA ALA A 219 -22.74 -13.06 -3.75
C ALA A 219 -22.47 -14.53 -4.08
N SER A 220 -23.50 -15.32 -4.40
CA SER A 220 -23.33 -16.71 -4.82
C SER A 220 -22.68 -16.89 -6.21
N ARG A 221 -22.55 -15.81 -7.00
CA ARG A 221 -22.16 -15.88 -8.43
C ARG A 221 -21.03 -14.94 -8.81
N LEU A 222 -20.94 -13.79 -8.16
CA LEU A 222 -20.04 -12.71 -8.52
C LEU A 222 -19.14 -12.32 -7.36
N ILE A 223 -17.89 -12.05 -7.69
CA ILE A 223 -16.89 -11.56 -6.75
C ILE A 223 -17.29 -10.16 -6.25
N SER A 224 -17.24 -9.97 -4.94
CA SER A 224 -17.27 -8.64 -4.34
C SER A 224 -15.85 -8.18 -4.06
N TRP A 225 -15.33 -7.30 -4.91
CA TRP A 225 -13.94 -6.85 -4.82
C TRP A 225 -13.79 -5.73 -3.79
N PHE A 226 -12.99 -5.99 -2.75
CA PHE A 226 -12.62 -5.02 -1.72
C PHE A 226 -11.13 -4.67 -1.80
N GLY A 227 -10.79 -3.43 -1.48
CA GLY A 227 -9.42 -3.02 -1.22
C GLY A 227 -9.32 -2.20 0.05
N GLY A 228 -8.12 -2.12 0.60
CA GLY A 228 -7.82 -1.35 1.80
C GLY A 228 -6.32 -1.37 2.10
N ASP A 229 -5.93 -0.93 3.29
CA ASP A 229 -4.56 -1.04 3.72
C ASP A 229 -4.16 -2.51 4.05
N GLY A 230 -2.91 -2.72 4.46
CA GLY A 230 -2.45 -4.07 4.79
C GLY A 230 -3.19 -4.69 5.98
N GLY A 231 -3.57 -3.88 6.98
CA GLY A 231 -4.36 -4.32 8.12
C GLY A 231 -5.78 -4.69 7.71
N SER A 232 -6.41 -3.88 6.86
CA SER A 232 -7.73 -4.14 6.27
C SER A 232 -7.78 -5.51 5.60
N VAL A 233 -6.82 -5.77 4.71
CA VAL A 233 -6.80 -7.02 3.93
C VAL A 233 -6.62 -8.23 4.83
N LEU A 234 -5.72 -8.16 5.82
CA LEU A 234 -5.53 -9.23 6.79
C LEU A 234 -6.79 -9.47 7.64
N ALA A 235 -7.48 -8.40 8.07
CA ALA A 235 -8.72 -8.51 8.83
C ALA A 235 -9.86 -9.11 7.98
N MET A 236 -9.97 -8.73 6.70
CA MET A 236 -10.91 -9.34 5.75
C MET A 236 -10.64 -10.83 5.57
N ASP A 237 -9.39 -11.21 5.33
CA ASP A 237 -9.02 -12.62 5.16
C ASP A 237 -9.26 -13.44 6.43
N THR A 238 -8.98 -12.85 7.60
CA THR A 238 -9.24 -13.49 8.90
C THR A 238 -10.74 -13.73 9.09
N ALA A 239 -11.58 -12.74 8.78
CA ALA A 239 -13.03 -12.86 8.86
C ALA A 239 -13.55 -13.97 7.94
N LYS A 240 -13.10 -14.01 6.68
CA LYS A 240 -13.47 -15.06 5.73
C LYS A 240 -13.10 -16.46 6.23
N LYS A 241 -11.88 -16.62 6.72
CA LYS A 241 -11.37 -17.93 7.17
C LYS A 241 -12.08 -18.41 8.43
N TYR A 242 -12.40 -17.50 9.35
CA TYR A 242 -13.19 -17.80 10.53
C TYR A 242 -14.61 -18.27 10.15
N LEU A 243 -15.27 -17.55 9.23
CA LEU A 243 -16.64 -17.80 8.82
C LEU A 243 -16.80 -18.98 7.85
N ALA A 244 -15.75 -19.38 7.14
CA ALA A 244 -15.79 -20.57 6.28
C ALA A 244 -16.25 -21.83 7.04
N THR A 245 -15.96 -21.92 8.35
CA THR A 245 -16.40 -23.04 9.19
C THR A 245 -17.90 -23.02 9.52
N MET A 246 -18.58 -21.90 9.26
CA MET A 246 -20.01 -21.69 9.47
C MET A 246 -20.81 -21.79 8.16
N TYR A 247 -20.21 -22.33 7.10
CA TYR A 247 -20.89 -22.53 5.84
C TYR A 247 -22.05 -23.52 5.99
N ASP A 248 -23.25 -23.06 5.63
CA ASP A 248 -24.45 -23.87 5.54
C ASP A 248 -24.87 -24.02 4.07
N PRO A 249 -24.79 -25.22 3.47
CA PRO A 249 -25.20 -25.45 2.08
C PRO A 249 -26.70 -25.31 1.86
N GLU A 250 -27.52 -25.40 2.92
CA GLU A 250 -28.98 -25.27 2.85
C GLU A 250 -29.43 -23.80 2.98
N ASP A 251 -28.55 -22.91 3.43
CA ASP A 251 -28.81 -21.46 3.50
C ASP A 251 -28.40 -20.79 2.18
N PRO A 252 -29.35 -20.32 1.34
CA PRO A 252 -29.04 -19.65 0.08
C PRO A 252 -28.29 -18.32 0.27
N GLU A 253 -28.18 -17.80 1.49
CA GLU A 253 -27.42 -16.59 1.82
C GLU A 253 -26.05 -16.90 2.45
N SER A 254 -25.66 -18.17 2.55
CA SER A 254 -24.44 -18.60 3.24
C SER A 254 -23.17 -17.94 2.66
N ASP A 255 -23.03 -17.88 1.34
CA ASP A 255 -21.87 -17.22 0.69
C ASP A 255 -21.78 -15.73 1.04
N TYR A 256 -22.93 -15.06 1.12
CA TYR A 256 -23.02 -13.67 1.53
C TYR A 256 -22.63 -13.51 3.00
N LYS A 257 -23.28 -14.25 3.91
CA LYS A 257 -23.05 -14.17 5.37
C LYS A 257 -21.59 -14.45 5.74
N ASN A 258 -20.97 -15.42 5.05
CA ASN A 258 -19.61 -15.88 5.32
C ASN A 258 -18.53 -15.16 4.51
N LEU A 259 -18.89 -14.14 3.72
CA LEU A 259 -17.96 -13.33 2.92
C LEU A 259 -17.16 -14.14 1.90
N HIS A 260 -17.68 -15.28 1.46
CA HIS A 260 -16.93 -16.25 0.66
C HIS A 260 -16.53 -15.67 -0.71
N ASN A 261 -17.39 -14.84 -1.28
CA ASN A 261 -17.20 -14.17 -2.56
C ASN A 261 -16.35 -12.89 -2.49
N ILE A 262 -15.88 -12.49 -1.30
CA ILE A 262 -15.06 -11.30 -1.15
C ILE A 262 -13.66 -11.57 -1.71
N LEU A 263 -13.18 -10.67 -2.57
CA LEU A 263 -11.79 -10.65 -3.03
C LEU A 263 -11.10 -9.42 -2.42
N PRO A 264 -10.28 -9.57 -1.37
CA PRO A 264 -9.54 -8.45 -0.82
C PRO A 264 -8.24 -8.22 -1.62
N THR A 265 -7.85 -6.96 -1.77
CA THR A 265 -6.62 -6.55 -2.47
C THR A 265 -5.95 -5.39 -1.74
N ILE A 266 -4.62 -5.35 -1.75
CA ILE A 266 -3.87 -4.31 -1.06
C ILE A 266 -3.91 -2.97 -1.80
N GLY A 267 -3.94 -1.89 -1.02
CA GLY A 267 -3.70 -0.53 -1.49
C GLY A 267 -2.25 -0.35 -1.95
N ILE A 268 -2.08 0.17 -3.17
CA ILE A 268 -0.77 0.38 -3.77
C ILE A 268 0.03 1.43 -3.00
N TRP A 269 -0.62 2.51 -2.54
CA TRP A 269 0.03 3.57 -1.75
C TRP A 269 0.61 3.03 -0.43
N HIS A 270 -0.15 2.25 0.34
CA HIS A 270 0.34 1.67 1.60
C HIS A 270 1.50 0.70 1.36
N THR A 271 1.45 -0.06 0.26
CA THR A 271 2.55 -0.93 -0.15
C THR A 271 3.81 -0.13 -0.45
N GLN A 272 3.68 0.93 -1.27
CA GLN A 272 4.78 1.82 -1.60
C GLN A 272 5.38 2.51 -0.37
N SER A 273 4.53 2.98 0.55
CA SER A 273 4.93 3.59 1.82
C SER A 273 5.69 2.60 2.71
N THR A 274 5.18 1.39 2.86
CA THR A 274 5.86 0.35 3.67
C THR A 274 7.21 -0.03 3.07
N MET A 275 7.32 -0.13 1.74
CA MET A 275 8.59 -0.44 1.09
C MET A 275 9.61 0.70 1.22
N GLN A 276 9.16 1.96 1.11
CA GLN A 276 10.02 3.11 1.41
C GLN A 276 10.56 3.05 2.84
N ASN A 277 9.68 2.83 3.81
CA ASN A 277 10.03 2.73 5.22
C ASN A 277 11.03 1.60 5.50
N THR A 278 10.86 0.48 4.80
CA THR A 278 11.77 -0.68 4.89
C THR A 278 13.17 -0.33 4.37
N ILE A 279 13.24 0.29 3.19
CA ILE A 279 14.51 0.72 2.59
C ILE A 279 15.15 1.80 3.48
N ALA A 280 14.38 2.78 3.96
CA ALA A 280 14.88 3.83 4.84
C ALA A 280 15.46 3.27 6.15
N ALA A 281 14.75 2.36 6.82
CA ALA A 281 15.22 1.73 8.04
C ALA A 281 16.55 0.98 7.84
N ASN A 282 16.77 0.40 6.66
CA ASN A 282 17.99 -0.31 6.30
C ASN A 282 19.18 0.64 6.03
N HIS A 283 18.94 1.76 5.33
CA HIS A 283 20.01 2.61 4.78
C HIS A 283 20.31 3.88 5.58
N TYR A 284 19.43 4.31 6.49
CA TYR A 284 19.70 5.51 7.30
C TYR A 284 20.86 5.33 8.30
N GLY A 285 21.18 4.09 8.67
CA GLY A 285 22.30 3.80 9.56
C GLY A 285 22.22 4.52 10.93
N PRO A 286 23.36 4.69 11.63
CA PRO A 286 23.42 5.39 12.92
C PRO A 286 22.94 6.85 12.85
N LEU A 287 22.39 7.37 13.95
CA LEU A 287 21.87 8.74 14.03
C LEU A 287 22.96 9.81 13.73
N VAL A 288 24.15 9.61 14.27
CA VAL A 288 25.33 10.46 14.03
C VAL A 288 26.43 9.56 13.49
N THR A 289 26.88 9.85 12.27
CA THR A 289 27.92 9.06 11.60
C THR A 289 28.73 9.95 10.65
N ALA A 290 30.00 9.58 10.46
CA ALA A 290 30.85 10.14 9.41
C ALA A 290 30.78 9.31 8.12
N ASP A 291 30.17 8.13 8.15
CA ASP A 291 30.02 7.25 6.98
C ASP A 291 29.13 7.92 5.92
N PRO A 292 29.67 8.25 4.73
CA PRO A 292 28.91 8.91 3.68
C PRO A 292 27.86 7.99 3.04
N SER A 293 27.97 6.67 3.18
CA SER A 293 26.98 5.73 2.65
C SER A 293 25.71 5.63 3.50
N ALA A 294 25.73 6.12 4.74
CA ALA A 294 24.54 6.15 5.60
C ALA A 294 23.68 7.39 5.28
N LEU A 295 22.38 7.20 5.03
CA LEU A 295 21.49 8.32 4.66
C LEU A 295 21.34 9.36 5.78
N SER A 296 21.66 9.04 7.04
CA SER A 296 21.73 10.02 8.12
C SER A 296 22.81 11.08 7.90
N ARG A 297 23.97 10.69 7.35
CA ARG A 297 25.05 11.62 6.99
C ARG A 297 24.61 12.56 5.88
N SER A 298 23.97 12.00 4.84
CA SER A 298 23.42 12.77 3.72
C SER A 298 22.31 13.72 4.18
N ALA A 299 21.39 13.24 5.01
CA ALA A 299 20.31 14.05 5.57
C ALA A 299 20.84 15.20 6.42
N ALA A 300 21.82 14.95 7.28
CA ALA A 300 22.47 15.99 8.08
C ALA A 300 23.20 17.03 7.21
N CYS A 301 23.88 16.59 6.14
CA CYS A 301 24.58 17.46 5.20
C CYS A 301 23.62 18.40 4.42
N ALA A 302 22.49 17.86 3.96
CA ALA A 302 21.49 18.58 3.16
C ALA A 302 20.40 19.27 4.00
N GLY A 303 20.40 19.13 5.33
CA GLY A 303 19.38 19.71 6.20
C GLY A 303 18.03 18.99 6.18
N PHE A 304 17.98 17.73 5.72
CA PHE A 304 16.77 16.91 5.81
C PHE A 304 16.58 16.35 7.22
N LYS A 305 15.33 16.31 7.68
CA LYS A 305 14.98 15.71 8.97
C LYS A 305 15.01 14.19 8.87
N ARG A 306 15.81 13.53 9.71
CA ARG A 306 15.71 12.08 9.92
C ARG A 306 14.39 11.74 10.63
N PRO A 307 13.60 10.76 10.14
CA PRO A 307 12.45 10.25 10.87
C PRO A 307 12.85 9.70 12.26
N THR A 308 12.06 10.00 13.29
CA THR A 308 12.25 9.41 14.62
C THR A 308 11.71 7.98 14.70
N ASN A 309 10.78 7.64 13.82
CA ASN A 309 10.21 6.32 13.68
C ASN A 309 10.01 6.03 12.19
N PHE A 310 10.75 5.05 11.65
CA PHE A 310 10.61 4.65 10.25
C PHE A 310 9.32 3.89 9.97
N LYS A 311 8.55 3.46 10.98
CA LYS A 311 7.23 2.84 10.79
C LYS A 311 6.09 3.86 10.65
N ASP A 312 6.34 5.13 10.93
CA ASP A 312 5.32 6.17 10.91
C ASP A 312 5.06 6.65 9.48
N CYS A 313 3.86 6.37 8.97
CA CYS A 313 3.40 6.76 7.63
C CYS A 313 3.32 8.29 7.44
N GLY A 314 3.24 9.08 8.53
CA GLY A 314 3.29 10.54 8.47
C GLY A 314 4.60 11.09 7.92
N ASN A 315 5.65 10.27 7.85
CA ASN A 315 6.94 10.64 7.27
C ASN A 315 7.03 10.39 5.75
N TYR A 316 5.98 9.86 5.10
CA TYR A 316 6.04 9.46 3.68
C TYR A 316 6.58 10.56 2.74
N TYR A 317 5.95 11.74 2.73
CA TYR A 317 6.38 12.82 1.81
C TYR A 317 7.77 13.40 2.15
N PRO A 318 8.09 13.72 3.43
CA PRO A 318 9.45 14.13 3.79
C PRO A 318 10.51 13.10 3.40
N LEU A 319 10.24 11.81 3.65
CA LEU A 319 11.16 10.72 3.39
C LEU A 319 11.36 10.53 1.89
N SER A 320 10.28 10.43 1.12
CA SER A 320 10.27 10.42 -0.35
C SER A 320 11.13 11.52 -0.95
N ARG A 321 10.92 12.76 -0.49
CA ARG A 321 11.68 13.92 -0.97
C ARG A 321 13.18 13.77 -0.70
N SER A 322 13.55 13.44 0.54
CA SER A 322 14.95 13.33 0.93
C SER A 322 15.69 12.19 0.23
N MET A 323 15.11 10.98 0.19
CA MET A 323 15.74 9.80 -0.41
C MET A 323 15.82 9.94 -1.93
N THR A 324 14.85 10.58 -2.58
CA THR A 324 14.91 10.89 -4.02
C THR A 324 16.03 11.88 -4.32
N ALA A 325 16.18 12.95 -3.54
CA ALA A 325 17.29 13.90 -3.72
C ALA A 325 18.67 13.22 -3.52
N ILE A 326 18.78 12.36 -2.51
CA ILE A 326 20.02 11.61 -2.25
C ILE A 326 20.31 10.65 -3.41
N TRP A 327 19.30 9.91 -3.87
CA TRP A 327 19.45 8.99 -5.00
C TRP A 327 19.85 9.73 -6.28
N GLU A 328 19.13 10.78 -6.67
CA GLU A 328 19.44 11.54 -7.90
C GLU A 328 20.84 12.15 -7.86
N THR A 329 21.29 12.68 -6.72
CA THR A 329 22.64 13.24 -6.60
C THR A 329 23.75 12.18 -6.66
N GLN A 330 23.51 10.95 -6.17
CA GLN A 330 24.44 9.85 -6.37
C GLN A 330 24.48 9.40 -7.84
N ILE A 331 23.35 9.40 -8.55
CA ILE A 331 23.33 9.15 -9.99
C ILE A 331 24.08 10.23 -10.76
N LEU A 332 23.95 11.50 -10.38
CA LEU A 332 24.71 12.60 -10.96
C LEU A 332 26.22 12.47 -10.70
N ASP A 333 26.64 11.95 -9.55
CA ASP A 333 28.05 11.65 -9.30
C ASP A 333 28.57 10.50 -10.18
N CYS A 334 27.74 9.47 -10.40
CA CYS A 334 28.04 8.40 -11.37
C CYS A 334 28.22 8.98 -12.78
N TRP A 335 27.37 9.92 -13.21
CA TRP A 335 27.54 10.63 -14.49
C TRP A 335 28.81 11.47 -14.54
N ARG A 336 29.15 12.20 -13.47
CA ARG A 336 30.40 12.95 -13.38
C ARG A 336 31.60 12.04 -13.66
N ILE A 337 31.62 10.86 -13.02
CA ILE A 337 32.67 9.86 -13.19
C ILE A 337 32.68 9.30 -14.62
N GLU A 338 31.52 8.94 -15.17
CA GLU A 338 31.41 8.37 -16.52
C GLU A 338 31.83 9.37 -17.61
N LEU A 339 31.63 10.67 -17.37
CA LEU A 339 32.07 11.76 -18.24
C LEU A 339 33.56 12.13 -18.05
N GLY A 340 34.25 11.51 -17.08
CA GLY A 340 35.65 11.82 -16.78
C GLY A 340 35.85 13.21 -16.16
N LEU A 341 34.85 13.73 -15.45
CA LEU A 341 34.89 15.04 -14.81
C LEU A 341 35.44 14.95 -13.38
N ASP A 342 36.34 15.85 -13.03
CA ASP A 342 36.94 15.96 -11.69
C ASP A 342 35.98 16.63 -10.67
N HIS A 343 35.01 17.42 -11.12
CA HIS A 343 34.08 18.13 -10.23
C HIS A 343 32.67 18.25 -10.82
N TYR A 344 31.63 18.14 -9.98
CA TYR A 344 30.22 18.13 -10.43
C TYR A 344 29.79 19.46 -11.07
N GLU A 345 30.37 20.59 -10.65
CA GLU A 345 30.07 21.92 -11.23
C GLU A 345 30.44 22.01 -12.72
N LYS A 346 31.22 21.05 -13.24
CA LYS A 346 31.58 20.98 -14.66
C LYS A 346 30.54 20.25 -15.52
N ILE A 347 29.56 19.55 -14.95
CA ILE A 347 28.54 18.81 -15.71
C ILE A 347 27.75 19.77 -16.62
N ASN A 348 27.20 20.86 -16.07
CA ASN A 348 26.42 21.81 -16.86
C ASN A 348 27.29 22.53 -17.92
N PRO A 349 28.45 23.13 -17.57
CA PRO A 349 29.35 23.74 -18.56
C PRO A 349 29.79 22.79 -19.67
N TYR A 350 29.98 21.50 -19.37
CA TYR A 350 30.35 20.49 -20.36
C TYR A 350 29.28 20.35 -21.45
N PHE A 351 28.01 20.16 -21.07
CA PHE A 351 26.92 20.04 -22.03
C PHE A 351 26.54 21.37 -22.68
N ASP A 352 26.65 22.48 -21.97
CA ASP A 352 26.39 23.82 -22.54
C ASP A 352 27.40 24.14 -23.66
N ALA A 353 28.67 23.76 -23.50
CA ALA A 353 29.69 23.92 -24.53
C ALA A 353 29.43 23.04 -25.77
N LEU A 354 28.98 21.79 -25.55
CA LEU A 354 28.58 20.89 -26.64
C LEU A 354 27.32 21.39 -27.36
N ALA A 355 26.34 21.92 -26.62
CA ALA A 355 25.13 22.51 -27.18
C ALA A 355 25.45 23.75 -28.03
N ALA A 356 26.32 24.64 -27.53
CA ALA A 356 26.73 25.84 -28.25
C ALA A 356 27.46 25.54 -29.58
N THR A 357 28.05 24.35 -29.70
CA THR A 357 28.76 23.90 -30.91
C THR A 357 27.95 22.89 -31.74
N SER A 358 26.70 22.61 -31.37
CA SER A 358 25.84 21.58 -31.99
C SER A 358 26.49 20.19 -32.01
N GLN A 359 27.24 19.86 -30.96
CA GLN A 359 27.96 18.60 -30.76
C GLN A 359 27.40 17.78 -29.58
N LEU A 360 26.16 18.03 -29.17
CA LEU A 360 25.52 17.18 -28.16
C LEU A 360 25.49 15.71 -28.63
N PRO A 361 25.79 14.74 -27.75
CA PRO A 361 25.65 13.34 -28.07
C PRO A 361 24.23 12.96 -28.47
N THR A 362 24.08 11.88 -29.23
CA THR A 362 22.76 11.35 -29.59
C THR A 362 22.08 10.72 -28.38
N PHE A 363 20.76 10.54 -28.46
CA PHE A 363 20.00 9.88 -27.40
C PHE A 363 20.49 8.44 -27.15
N GLU A 364 20.86 7.71 -28.21
CA GLU A 364 21.40 6.36 -28.12
C GLU A 364 22.71 6.31 -27.33
N TRP A 365 23.56 7.32 -27.49
CA TRP A 365 24.79 7.45 -26.71
C TRP A 365 24.47 7.60 -25.22
N PHE A 366 23.51 8.46 -24.87
CA PHE A 366 23.07 8.60 -23.48
C PHE A 366 22.50 7.30 -22.95
N ARG A 367 21.67 6.60 -23.72
CA ARG A 367 21.10 5.31 -23.33
C ARG A 367 22.17 4.26 -23.05
N GLU A 368 23.17 4.13 -23.93
CA GLU A 368 24.29 3.21 -23.73
C GLU A 368 25.07 3.54 -22.44
N LYS A 369 25.32 4.83 -22.17
CA LYS A 369 25.97 5.27 -20.93
C LYS A 369 25.11 5.04 -19.69
N GLY A 370 23.80 5.28 -19.78
CA GLY A 370 22.86 4.99 -18.71
C GLY A 370 22.81 3.50 -18.37
N GLU A 371 22.84 2.62 -19.38
CA GLU A 371 22.96 1.17 -19.20
C GLU A 371 24.28 0.78 -18.53
N GLN A 372 25.41 1.38 -18.93
CA GLN A 372 26.72 1.16 -18.29
C GLN A 372 26.71 1.59 -16.81
N ILE A 373 26.07 2.72 -16.48
CA ILE A 373 25.91 3.17 -15.09
C ILE A 373 25.06 2.19 -14.28
N VAL A 374 23.96 1.69 -14.85
CA VAL A 374 23.13 0.68 -14.18
C VAL A 374 23.94 -0.57 -13.88
N ASP A 375 24.63 -1.14 -14.88
CA ASP A 375 25.42 -2.37 -14.70
C ASP A 375 26.52 -2.19 -13.66
N ARG A 376 27.19 -1.03 -13.65
CA ARG A 376 28.29 -0.73 -12.74
C ARG A 376 27.83 -0.43 -11.32
N TYR A 377 26.67 0.21 -11.11
CA TYR A 377 26.33 0.80 -9.80
C TYR A 377 24.95 0.45 -9.24
N LEU A 378 24.10 -0.28 -9.95
CA LEU A 378 22.71 -0.57 -9.56
C LEU A 378 22.35 -2.07 -9.65
N THR A 379 23.34 -2.96 -9.56
CA THR A 379 23.14 -4.42 -9.66
C THR A 379 23.59 -5.17 -8.40
N PRO A 380 23.03 -6.36 -8.11
CA PRO A 380 23.55 -7.25 -7.07
C PRO A 380 25.01 -7.63 -7.30
N GLU A 381 25.40 -7.80 -8.56
CA GLU A 381 26.77 -8.14 -8.95
C GLU A 381 27.75 -7.00 -8.61
N ALA A 382 27.36 -5.74 -8.87
CA ALA A 382 28.14 -4.58 -8.48
C ALA A 382 28.34 -4.48 -6.96
N TYR A 383 27.31 -4.83 -6.18
CA TYR A 383 27.41 -4.88 -4.72
C TYR A 383 28.46 -5.91 -4.26
N GLU A 384 28.40 -7.14 -4.77
CA GLU A 384 29.37 -8.19 -4.43
C GLU A 384 30.78 -7.84 -4.93
N GLN A 385 30.90 -7.22 -6.10
CA GLN A 385 32.16 -6.71 -6.64
C GLN A 385 32.79 -5.67 -5.71
N ALA A 386 32.00 -4.74 -5.15
CA ALA A 386 32.49 -3.74 -4.22
C ALA A 386 32.99 -4.35 -2.90
N LEU A 387 32.48 -5.51 -2.48
CA LEU A 387 32.93 -6.20 -1.26
C LEU A 387 34.23 -6.99 -1.41
N SER A 388 34.81 -7.07 -2.61
CA SER A 388 36.02 -7.86 -2.87
C SER A 388 36.96 -7.17 -3.84
N LYS A 389 38.17 -6.83 -3.38
CA LYS A 389 39.22 -6.29 -4.26
C LYS A 389 39.50 -7.22 -5.44
N SER A 390 39.58 -8.53 -5.18
CA SER A 390 39.85 -9.51 -6.23
C SER A 390 38.77 -9.54 -7.31
N PHE A 391 37.50 -9.35 -6.93
CA PHE A 391 36.38 -9.30 -7.87
C PHE A 391 36.42 -8.01 -8.68
N ASN A 392 36.65 -6.87 -8.04
CA ASN A 392 36.84 -5.60 -8.76
C ASN A 392 38.05 -5.62 -9.70
N ASP A 393 39.17 -6.22 -9.27
CA ASP A 393 40.36 -6.32 -10.10
C ASP A 393 40.15 -7.15 -11.37
N SER A 394 39.29 -8.17 -11.27
CA SER A 394 38.95 -9.12 -12.35
C SER A 394 37.75 -8.69 -13.19
N ALA A 395 37.05 -7.61 -12.82
CA ALA A 395 35.90 -7.12 -13.56
C ALA A 395 36.32 -6.56 -14.94
N PRO A 396 35.47 -6.67 -15.97
CA PRO A 396 35.70 -6.01 -17.26
C PRO A 396 35.95 -4.51 -17.09
N ASP A 397 36.81 -3.91 -17.92
CA ASP A 397 37.22 -2.50 -17.79
C ASP A 397 36.02 -1.52 -17.74
N ASN A 398 34.96 -1.81 -18.49
CA ASN A 398 33.73 -1.00 -18.51
C ASN A 398 32.84 -1.18 -17.27
N LEU A 399 33.07 -2.20 -16.44
CA LEU A 399 32.36 -2.46 -15.18
C LEU A 399 33.25 -2.28 -13.95
N LYS A 400 34.54 -2.06 -14.15
CA LYS A 400 35.49 -1.85 -13.06
C LYS A 400 35.25 -0.49 -12.40
N PHE A 401 35.27 -0.47 -11.07
CA PHE A 401 35.18 0.79 -10.33
C PHE A 401 36.48 1.57 -10.46
N PRO A 402 36.42 2.89 -10.69
CA PRO A 402 37.58 3.76 -10.55
C PRO A 402 38.17 3.62 -9.14
N VAL A 403 39.50 3.55 -9.06
CA VAL A 403 40.21 3.36 -7.79
C VAL A 403 40.52 4.72 -7.18
N GLY A 404 40.05 4.93 -5.95
CA GLY A 404 40.35 6.14 -5.17
C GLY A 404 41.63 5.98 -4.33
N GLU A 405 42.01 7.04 -3.61
CA GLU A 405 43.12 6.96 -2.67
C GLU A 405 42.86 5.89 -1.58
N PRO A 406 43.88 5.11 -1.15
CA PRO A 406 43.71 4.12 -0.09
C PRO A 406 43.03 4.71 1.15
N TYR A 407 42.12 3.95 1.75
CA TYR A 407 41.48 4.39 2.98
C TYR A 407 42.48 4.32 4.14
N SER A 408 42.65 5.42 4.86
CA SER A 408 43.45 5.48 6.08
C SER A 408 42.51 5.77 7.25
N SER A 409 42.36 4.80 8.15
CA SER A 409 41.49 4.91 9.35
C SER A 409 41.99 5.93 10.38
N SER A 410 43.08 6.64 10.09
CA SER A 410 43.92 7.38 11.03
C SER A 410 43.34 8.69 11.59
N THR A 411 42.06 9.02 11.38
CA THR A 411 41.53 10.36 11.72
C THR A 411 40.33 10.39 12.68
N LEU A 412 40.01 9.27 13.35
CA LEU A 412 39.01 9.25 14.43
C LEU A 412 39.65 9.06 15.81
N SER A 413 40.67 9.86 16.12
CA SER A 413 41.12 10.05 17.51
C SER A 413 40.95 11.51 17.89
N HIS A 414 39.93 11.81 18.71
CA HIS A 414 39.71 12.96 19.62
C HIS A 414 38.18 13.05 19.81
N SER A 415 37.58 13.03 21.00
CA SER A 415 38.05 13.23 22.37
C SER A 415 36.99 12.62 23.30
N GLN A 416 37.37 11.66 24.14
CA GLN A 416 36.54 11.31 25.30
C GLN A 416 36.77 12.38 26.38
N PRO A 417 35.72 13.05 26.90
CA PRO A 417 35.82 13.69 28.20
C PRO A 417 35.88 12.59 29.25
N SER A 418 36.92 12.67 30.08
CA SER A 418 37.20 11.83 31.23
C SER A 418 36.00 11.65 32.16
N ALA A 419 35.90 10.43 32.68
CA ALA A 419 35.03 10.00 33.74
C ALA A 419 35.10 10.88 35.00
N THR A 420 33.97 10.97 35.69
CA THR A 420 33.93 11.02 37.16
C THR A 420 33.00 9.91 37.63
N ASP A 421 33.57 9.02 38.43
CA ASP A 421 32.97 7.88 39.11
C ASP A 421 31.82 8.27 40.04
N ASP A 422 30.80 7.40 40.18
CA ASP A 422 30.48 6.78 41.48
C ASP A 422 29.64 5.48 41.26
N PRO A 423 29.78 4.44 42.11
CA PRO A 423 29.48 3.04 41.82
C PRO A 423 28.16 2.55 42.43
N THR A 424 27.95 1.23 42.33
CA THR A 424 26.85 0.36 42.82
C THR A 424 25.76 0.11 41.76
N THR A 425 25.39 -1.11 41.39
CA THR A 425 25.39 -2.39 42.11
C THR A 425 25.34 -3.57 41.12
N GLU A 426 25.54 -4.76 41.67
CA GLU A 426 25.96 -6.04 41.09
C GLU A 426 25.02 -6.73 40.08
N ASN A 427 25.66 -7.66 39.37
CA ASN A 427 25.16 -8.71 38.47
C ASN A 427 23.91 -9.46 38.94
N CYS A 428 23.10 -9.84 37.96
CA CYS A 428 22.64 -11.23 37.82
C CYS A 428 22.21 -11.53 36.38
N ASP A 429 22.94 -12.44 35.72
CA ASP A 429 22.51 -13.17 34.53
C ASP A 429 21.29 -14.04 34.87
N ALA A 430 20.30 -14.06 33.97
CA ALA A 430 19.40 -15.20 33.77
C ALA A 430 18.68 -15.09 32.42
N ASP A 431 18.85 -16.12 31.59
CA ASP A 431 18.07 -16.42 30.40
C ASP A 431 16.56 -16.49 30.71
N VAL A 432 15.71 -15.83 29.91
CA VAL A 432 14.28 -16.18 29.79
C VAL A 432 13.79 -15.93 28.36
N GLU A 433 13.06 -16.93 27.88
CA GLU A 433 12.46 -17.13 26.56
C GLU A 433 11.38 -16.09 26.21
N ASP A 434 11.28 -15.80 24.89
CA ASP A 434 10.17 -15.07 24.26
C ASP A 434 8.85 -15.83 24.42
N ALA A 435 7.82 -15.15 24.93
CA ALA A 435 6.44 -15.57 24.83
C ALA A 435 5.52 -14.34 24.68
N ASP A 436 4.74 -14.35 23.61
CA ASP A 436 3.73 -13.36 23.24
C ASP A 436 2.45 -13.43 24.11
N ALA A 437 1.76 -12.27 24.15
CA ALA A 437 0.33 -12.02 24.42
C ALA A 437 -0.16 -11.96 25.89
N GLU A 438 -0.59 -10.78 26.40
CA GLU A 438 -1.98 -10.25 26.37
C GLU A 438 -2.18 -9.01 27.30
N GLU A 439 -3.08 -8.11 26.84
CA GLU A 439 -4.10 -7.27 27.53
C GLU A 439 -3.81 -6.00 28.40
N ASP A 440 -4.55 -4.95 28.00
CA ASP A 440 -5.20 -3.80 28.68
C ASP A 440 -4.76 -3.29 30.07
N GLU A 441 -4.36 -2.00 30.14
CA GLU A 441 -4.73 -0.95 31.13
C GLU A 441 -3.90 0.37 30.88
N PRO A 442 -4.27 1.55 31.45
CA PRO A 442 -4.37 2.82 30.69
C PRO A 442 -3.07 3.62 30.51
N ALA A 443 -3.16 4.53 29.54
CA ALA A 443 -2.12 5.42 29.03
C ALA A 443 -1.27 6.08 30.13
N THR A 444 -0.10 5.49 30.38
CA THR A 444 1.04 6.23 30.92
C THR A 444 1.85 6.77 29.74
N GLN A 445 2.24 8.05 29.83
CA GLN A 445 2.98 8.83 28.84
C GLN A 445 4.03 8.04 28.04
N PRO A 446 4.29 8.40 26.76
CA PRO A 446 5.15 7.61 25.88
C PRO A 446 6.55 7.51 26.49
N LYS A 447 6.90 6.32 26.98
CA LYS A 447 8.29 5.96 27.21
C LYS A 447 8.95 6.05 25.83
N SER A 448 9.76 7.08 25.63
CA SER A 448 10.66 7.14 24.49
C SER A 448 11.44 5.83 24.46
N ALA A 449 11.20 5.03 23.42
CA ALA A 449 12.03 3.88 23.16
C ALA A 449 13.45 4.43 22.98
N LYS A 450 14.30 4.24 23.99
CA LYS A 450 15.73 4.52 23.87
C LYS A 450 16.22 3.61 22.75
N GLU A 451 16.42 4.20 21.57
CA GLU A 451 17.08 3.57 20.44
C GLU A 451 18.37 2.93 20.98
N LYS A 452 18.46 1.59 20.97
CA LYS A 452 19.70 0.90 21.33
C LYS A 452 20.77 1.47 20.41
N LYS A 453 21.79 2.11 21.00
CA LYS A 453 22.90 2.74 20.27
C LYS A 453 23.44 1.70 19.28
N PRO A 454 23.30 1.89 17.96
CA PRO A 454 23.72 0.88 17.00
C PRO A 454 25.22 0.66 17.18
N THR A 455 25.60 -0.58 17.50
CA THR A 455 27.00 -1.01 17.45
C THR A 455 27.48 -0.88 16.02
N SER A 456 28.55 -0.11 15.82
CA SER A 456 29.21 0.04 14.52
C SER A 456 29.54 -1.32 13.94
N HIS A 457 29.22 -1.54 12.66
CA HIS A 457 29.61 -2.75 11.96
C HIS A 457 31.13 -2.90 11.92
N ILE A 458 31.62 -4.12 12.10
CA ILE A 458 33.04 -4.47 12.04
C ILE A 458 33.17 -5.58 11.00
N GLU A 459 34.05 -5.37 10.02
CA GLU A 459 34.30 -6.35 8.97
C GLU A 459 35.08 -7.56 9.49
N GLU A 460 34.96 -8.68 8.78
CA GLU A 460 35.75 -9.86 9.05
C GLU A 460 37.26 -9.61 8.84
N LYS A 461 38.10 -10.35 9.57
CA LYS A 461 39.55 -10.23 9.44
C LYS A 461 39.99 -10.57 8.01
N GLY A 462 40.69 -9.65 7.37
CA GLY A 462 41.14 -9.80 5.98
C GLY A 462 40.15 -9.29 4.94
N PHE A 463 39.15 -8.49 5.34
CA PHE A 463 38.32 -7.74 4.42
C PHE A 463 39.16 -6.86 3.49
N THR A 464 38.98 -7.03 2.18
CA THR A 464 39.70 -6.28 1.15
C THR A 464 38.80 -5.37 0.33
N GLY A 465 37.49 -5.43 0.55
CA GLY A 465 36.50 -4.67 -0.19
C GLY A 465 36.35 -3.22 0.25
N ASP A 466 35.25 -2.62 -0.18
CA ASP A 466 34.79 -1.28 0.14
C ASP A 466 33.31 -1.33 0.54
N ARG A 467 33.05 -1.31 1.85
CA ARG A 467 31.70 -1.38 2.42
C ARG A 467 30.89 -0.12 2.11
N VAL A 468 31.56 1.03 2.08
CA VAL A 468 30.91 2.33 1.85
C VAL A 468 30.40 2.40 0.41
N LEU A 469 31.21 1.97 -0.57
CA LEU A 469 30.78 1.84 -1.96
C LEU A 469 29.65 0.79 -2.09
N ALA A 470 29.81 -0.38 -1.45
CA ALA A 470 28.80 -1.43 -1.49
C ALA A 470 27.43 -0.96 -0.96
N ASN A 471 27.41 -0.27 0.20
CA ASN A 471 26.17 0.31 0.74
C ASN A 471 25.54 1.32 -0.22
N SER A 472 26.35 2.18 -0.85
CA SER A 472 25.89 3.16 -1.84
C SER A 472 25.23 2.49 -3.06
N ILE A 473 25.87 1.45 -3.61
CA ILE A 473 25.32 0.64 -4.70
C ILE A 473 24.00 -0.01 -4.30
N LEU A 474 23.96 -0.58 -3.10
CA LEU A 474 22.78 -1.26 -2.59
C LEU A 474 21.59 -0.29 -2.44
N PHE A 475 21.83 0.92 -1.89
CA PHE A 475 20.81 1.95 -1.81
C PHE A 475 20.34 2.39 -3.20
N LYS A 476 21.26 2.67 -4.13
CA LYS A 476 20.90 3.06 -5.51
C LYS A 476 20.03 2.00 -6.18
N MET A 477 20.38 0.72 -6.05
CA MET A 477 19.61 -0.39 -6.59
C MET A 477 18.22 -0.47 -5.96
N GLU A 478 18.13 -0.64 -4.64
CA GLU A 478 16.86 -0.88 -3.95
C GLU A 478 15.90 0.30 -4.06
N TYR A 479 16.42 1.53 -3.99
CA TYR A 479 15.60 2.73 -4.10
C TYR A 479 15.22 3.06 -5.55
N SER A 480 15.99 2.63 -6.56
CA SER A 480 15.58 2.78 -7.96
C SER A 480 14.29 2.01 -8.29
N TRP A 481 14.07 0.85 -7.66
CA TRP A 481 12.81 0.12 -7.79
C TRP A 481 11.64 0.91 -7.20
N TRP A 482 11.87 1.59 -6.07
CA TRP A 482 10.88 2.48 -5.48
C TRP A 482 10.59 3.70 -6.38
N ILE A 483 11.63 4.30 -6.98
CA ILE A 483 11.49 5.39 -7.96
C ILE A 483 10.64 4.96 -9.16
N GLU A 484 10.84 3.75 -9.70
CA GLU A 484 10.00 3.23 -10.78
C GLU A 484 8.53 3.12 -10.37
N ALA A 485 8.23 2.53 -9.22
CA ALA A 485 6.84 2.47 -8.74
C ALA A 485 6.25 3.87 -8.55
N ALA A 486 7.00 4.80 -7.97
CA ALA A 486 6.58 6.20 -7.78
C ALA A 486 6.32 6.94 -9.09
N TYR A 487 7.03 6.57 -10.16
CA TYR A 487 6.82 7.13 -11.48
C TYR A 487 5.66 6.46 -12.23
N ALA A 488 5.49 5.15 -12.10
CA ALA A 488 4.47 4.39 -12.84
C ALA A 488 3.05 4.52 -12.32
N ILE A 489 2.88 4.72 -11.01
CA ILE A 489 1.57 4.98 -10.40
C ILE A 489 0.87 6.20 -11.03
N PRO A 490 1.47 7.41 -11.07
CA PRO A 490 0.83 8.57 -11.67
C PRO A 490 0.76 8.51 -13.21
N ASP A 491 1.62 7.73 -13.86
CA ASP A 491 1.56 7.49 -15.32
C ASP A 491 0.44 6.49 -15.70
N GLY A 492 -0.16 5.81 -14.72
CA GLY A 492 -1.27 4.89 -14.90
C GLY A 492 -0.86 3.55 -15.51
N ASP A 493 0.40 3.12 -15.39
CA ASP A 493 0.88 1.83 -15.87
C ASP A 493 0.98 0.82 -14.72
N ILE A 494 -0.12 0.11 -14.46
CA ILE A 494 -0.18 -0.89 -13.40
C ILE A 494 0.70 -2.10 -13.69
N GLY A 495 1.02 -2.36 -14.96
CA GLY A 495 1.89 -3.45 -15.36
C GLY A 495 3.33 -3.22 -14.88
N ARG A 496 3.85 -2.00 -15.05
CA ARG A 496 5.18 -1.63 -14.51
C ARG A 496 5.19 -1.67 -12.98
N VAL A 497 4.14 -1.16 -12.33
CA VAL A 497 3.99 -1.24 -10.86
C VAL A 497 4.01 -2.70 -10.39
N TRP A 498 3.33 -3.60 -11.11
CA TRP A 498 3.28 -5.01 -10.77
C TRP A 498 4.64 -5.70 -10.87
N GLU A 499 5.48 -5.37 -11.87
CA GLU A 499 6.86 -5.88 -11.94
C GLU A 499 7.68 -5.48 -10.70
N ILE A 500 7.52 -4.26 -10.21
CA ILE A 500 8.17 -3.81 -8.97
C ILE A 500 7.59 -4.53 -7.75
N MET A 501 6.28 -4.75 -7.67
CA MET A 501 5.66 -5.46 -6.55
C MET A 501 6.17 -6.91 -6.41
N LYS A 502 6.52 -7.58 -7.52
CA LYS A 502 7.19 -8.90 -7.45
C LYS A 502 8.55 -8.81 -6.76
N ILE A 503 9.35 -7.79 -7.08
CA ILE A 503 10.64 -7.53 -6.41
C ILE A 503 10.41 -7.24 -4.93
N TRP A 504 9.36 -6.49 -4.60
CA TRP A 504 9.03 -6.14 -3.23
C TRP A 504 8.65 -7.32 -2.34
N ILE A 505 8.24 -8.47 -2.89
CA ILE A 505 8.10 -9.72 -2.10
C ILE A 505 9.43 -10.06 -1.41
N PHE A 506 10.55 -9.94 -2.14
CA PHE A 506 11.88 -10.19 -1.62
C PHE A 506 12.32 -9.08 -0.66
N ILE A 507 12.10 -7.80 -1.00
CA ILE A 507 12.42 -6.67 -0.10
C ILE A 507 11.69 -6.80 1.24
N ALA A 508 10.39 -7.07 1.21
CA ALA A 508 9.58 -7.25 2.42
C ALA A 508 10.12 -8.39 3.28
N ALA A 509 10.48 -9.52 2.67
CA ALA A 509 11.06 -10.66 3.37
C ALA A 509 12.42 -10.31 3.99
N GLY A 510 13.28 -9.63 3.23
CA GLY A 510 14.58 -9.14 3.70
C GLY A 510 14.45 -8.24 4.92
N GLY A 511 13.54 -7.26 4.83
CA GLY A 511 13.23 -6.29 5.88
C GLY A 511 12.39 -6.82 7.05
N SER A 512 12.01 -8.11 7.02
CA SER A 512 11.19 -8.75 8.06
C SER A 512 9.77 -8.17 8.19
N ASN A 513 9.21 -7.64 7.10
CA ASN A 513 7.80 -7.23 7.03
C ASN A 513 6.93 -8.41 6.60
N THR A 514 6.80 -9.40 7.48
CA THR A 514 6.10 -10.68 7.21
C THR A 514 4.67 -10.49 6.69
N ASN A 515 3.94 -9.51 7.23
CA ASN A 515 2.60 -9.15 6.75
C ASN A 515 2.60 -8.81 5.25
N TYR A 516 3.52 -7.94 4.82
CA TYR A 516 3.62 -7.55 3.41
C TYR A 516 4.18 -8.65 2.52
N VAL A 517 4.99 -9.57 3.05
CA VAL A 517 5.35 -10.80 2.32
C VAL A 517 4.10 -11.62 2.03
N HIS A 518 3.28 -11.89 3.04
CA HIS A 518 2.04 -12.66 2.87
C HIS A 518 1.11 -11.97 1.87
N LEU A 519 0.84 -10.68 2.06
CA LEU A 519 -0.04 -9.91 1.19
C LEU A 519 0.42 -9.89 -0.27
N LEU A 520 1.71 -9.65 -0.53
CA LEU A 520 2.24 -9.62 -1.90
C LEU A 520 2.27 -11.03 -2.53
N LEU A 521 2.50 -12.07 -1.74
CA LEU A 521 2.39 -13.47 -2.21
C LEU A 521 0.94 -13.85 -2.56
N GLU A 522 -0.05 -13.40 -1.77
CA GLU A 522 -1.47 -13.60 -2.11
C GLU A 522 -1.82 -12.87 -3.42
N MET A 523 -1.38 -11.63 -3.59
CA MET A 523 -1.56 -10.91 -4.88
C MET A 523 -0.87 -11.63 -6.04
N TYR A 524 0.33 -12.19 -5.81
CA TYR A 524 1.05 -12.94 -6.83
C TYR A 524 0.29 -14.19 -7.25
N CYS A 525 -0.19 -14.95 -6.27
CA CYS A 525 -0.97 -16.15 -6.51
C CYS A 525 -2.30 -15.84 -7.19
N LEU A 526 -2.96 -14.75 -6.78
CA LEU A 526 -4.19 -14.25 -7.39
C LEU A 526 -4.01 -14.06 -8.90
N PHE A 527 -2.99 -13.32 -9.33
CA PHE A 527 -2.79 -13.00 -10.74
C PHE A 527 -2.18 -14.13 -11.58
N THR A 528 -1.52 -15.10 -10.93
CA THR A 528 -0.78 -16.15 -11.62
C THR A 528 -1.57 -17.45 -11.73
N TYR A 529 -2.32 -17.81 -10.69
CA TYR A 529 -2.98 -19.13 -10.57
C TYR A 529 -4.49 -19.03 -10.43
N GLU A 530 -5.01 -18.00 -9.75
CA GLU A 530 -6.43 -17.97 -9.36
C GLU A 530 -7.31 -17.10 -10.27
N SER A 531 -6.71 -16.29 -11.14
CA SER A 531 -7.44 -15.41 -12.05
C SER A 531 -7.32 -15.89 -13.49
N LYS A 532 -8.46 -15.97 -14.18
CA LYS A 532 -8.44 -15.93 -15.65
C LYS A 532 -7.95 -14.55 -16.13
N LYS A 533 -7.52 -14.49 -17.40
CA LYS A 533 -7.04 -13.24 -18.02
C LYS A 533 -8.03 -12.08 -17.81
N ASP A 534 -9.31 -12.33 -17.98
CA ASP A 534 -10.36 -11.31 -17.86
C ASP A 534 -10.47 -10.73 -16.45
N LEU A 535 -10.39 -11.56 -15.40
CA LEU A 535 -10.38 -11.09 -14.01
C LEU A 535 -9.12 -10.26 -13.72
N LYS A 536 -7.97 -10.75 -14.17
CA LYS A 536 -6.69 -10.05 -14.01
C LYS A 536 -6.73 -8.68 -14.69
N ASP A 537 -7.16 -8.62 -15.94
CA ASP A 537 -7.23 -7.37 -16.70
C ASP A 537 -8.25 -6.40 -16.09
N ALA A 538 -9.40 -6.90 -15.63
CA ALA A 538 -10.40 -6.10 -14.94
C ALA A 538 -9.86 -5.50 -13.63
N ILE A 539 -9.10 -6.27 -12.85
CA ILE A 539 -8.41 -5.75 -11.67
C ILE A 539 -7.37 -4.70 -12.09
N TRP A 540 -6.49 -5.02 -13.03
CA TRP A 540 -5.43 -4.13 -13.48
C TRP A 540 -5.97 -2.79 -14.01
N ASN A 541 -7.03 -2.81 -14.80
CA ASN A 541 -7.69 -1.61 -15.31
C ASN A 541 -8.29 -0.73 -14.20
N ASN A 542 -8.55 -1.27 -13.01
CA ASN A 542 -9.30 -0.58 -11.95
C ASN A 542 -8.60 -0.57 -10.59
N TRP A 543 -7.34 -1.00 -10.51
CA TRP A 543 -6.62 -1.10 -9.25
C TRP A 543 -6.17 0.28 -8.75
N LEU A 544 -5.66 1.11 -9.66
CA LEU A 544 -5.24 2.49 -9.40
C LEU A 544 -6.45 3.42 -9.36
N VAL A 545 -6.68 4.03 -8.19
CA VAL A 545 -7.73 5.01 -7.95
C VAL A 545 -7.20 6.04 -6.97
N ASN A 546 -7.34 7.33 -7.29
CA ASN A 546 -6.83 8.42 -6.46
C ASN A 546 -7.97 9.18 -5.79
N VAL A 547 -8.53 8.64 -4.70
CA VAL A 547 -9.72 9.26 -4.05
C VAL A 547 -9.81 9.13 -2.53
N THR A 548 -9.23 8.11 -1.89
CA THR A 548 -9.65 7.73 -0.52
C THR A 548 -9.01 8.53 0.62
N GLU A 549 -7.71 8.82 0.58
CA GLU A 549 -7.02 9.49 1.71
C GLU A 549 -7.57 10.90 1.98
N HIS A 550 -7.96 11.62 0.92
CA HIS A 550 -8.55 12.95 1.05
C HIS A 550 -9.94 12.94 1.70
N TYR A 551 -10.72 11.87 1.53
CA TYR A 551 -12.05 11.75 2.12
C TYR A 551 -11.95 11.46 3.61
N ASN A 552 -11.09 10.52 4.01
CA ASN A 552 -10.90 10.11 5.40
C ASN A 552 -10.48 11.29 6.27
N ARG A 553 -9.45 12.03 5.84
CA ARG A 553 -9.00 13.23 6.55
C ARG A 553 -10.12 14.27 6.73
N TRP A 554 -10.98 14.43 5.72
CA TRP A 554 -12.07 15.38 5.80
C TRP A 554 -13.16 14.93 6.80
N LEU A 555 -13.44 13.63 6.89
CA LEU A 555 -14.34 13.05 7.89
C LEU A 555 -13.80 13.20 9.31
N GLU A 556 -12.52 12.92 9.51
CA GLU A 556 -11.81 13.08 10.80
C GLU A 556 -11.87 14.53 11.28
N GLU A 557 -11.62 15.51 10.40
CA GLU A 557 -11.70 16.94 10.72
C GLU A 557 -13.11 17.37 11.16
N ILE A 558 -14.17 16.77 10.62
CA ILE A 558 -15.56 17.06 11.02
C ILE A 558 -15.90 16.42 12.37
N VAL A 559 -15.46 15.18 12.59
CA VAL A 559 -15.63 14.51 13.89
C VAL A 559 -14.95 15.31 14.99
N LYS A 560 -13.71 15.76 14.76
CA LYS A 560 -12.97 16.62 15.68
C LYS A 560 -13.75 17.86 16.12
N LYS A 561 -14.44 18.51 15.17
CA LYS A 561 -15.21 19.74 15.42
C LYS A 561 -16.56 19.47 16.10
N SER A 562 -17.19 18.35 15.78
CA SER A 562 -18.53 18.03 16.28
C SER A 562 -18.53 17.33 17.64
N GLY A 563 -17.43 16.65 18.00
CA GLY A 563 -17.32 15.83 19.22
C GLY A 563 -18.19 14.56 19.18
N ARG A 564 -18.67 14.16 18.00
CA ARG A 564 -19.56 13.00 17.81
C ARG A 564 -18.79 11.78 17.29
N ASN A 565 -19.43 10.63 17.27
CA ASN A 565 -18.86 9.40 16.70
C ASN A 565 -19.11 9.30 15.17
N PHE A 566 -18.43 8.36 14.52
CA PHE A 566 -18.54 8.16 13.08
C PHE A 566 -19.89 7.59 12.62
N ASP A 567 -20.63 6.91 13.50
CA ASP A 567 -21.98 6.38 13.27
C ASP A 567 -23.10 7.38 13.57
N ASP A 568 -22.79 8.62 13.96
CA ASP A 568 -23.81 9.66 14.15
C ASP A 568 -24.64 9.84 12.88
N LYS A 569 -25.97 9.92 13.03
CA LYS A 569 -26.92 9.99 11.90
C LYS A 569 -26.49 11.06 10.89
N PHE A 570 -26.07 12.24 11.35
CA PHE A 570 -25.70 13.32 10.46
C PHE A 570 -24.40 13.03 9.72
N LEU A 571 -23.37 12.50 10.41
CA LEU A 571 -22.13 12.17 9.74
C LEU A 571 -22.32 11.03 8.72
N ARG A 572 -22.93 9.94 9.17
CA ARG A 572 -23.12 8.72 8.40
C ARG A 572 -24.07 8.90 7.21
N GLN A 573 -25.22 9.55 7.40
CA GLN A 573 -26.25 9.61 6.36
C GLN A 573 -26.17 10.87 5.50
N VAL A 574 -25.52 11.93 5.98
CA VAL A 574 -25.51 13.24 5.30
C VAL A 574 -24.11 13.66 4.88
N ILE A 575 -23.11 13.54 5.75
CA ILE A 575 -21.76 14.05 5.45
C ILE A 575 -20.96 13.07 4.61
N SER A 576 -20.83 11.82 5.06
CA SER A 576 -19.98 10.81 4.43
C SER A 576 -20.37 10.53 2.97
N PRO A 577 -21.65 10.30 2.62
CA PRO A 577 -22.03 10.05 1.22
C PRO A 577 -21.84 11.25 0.29
N ASN A 578 -21.74 12.47 0.85
CA ASN A 578 -21.59 13.72 0.10
C ASN A 578 -20.15 14.26 0.10
N VAL A 579 -19.15 13.55 0.66
CA VAL A 579 -17.76 14.07 0.78
C VAL A 579 -17.16 14.49 -0.56
N GLU A 580 -17.33 13.68 -1.60
CA GLU A 580 -16.87 14.00 -2.96
C GLU A 580 -17.56 15.25 -3.51
N PHE A 581 -18.87 15.35 -3.30
CA PHE A 581 -19.64 16.53 -3.70
C PHE A 581 -19.14 17.80 -2.99
N PHE A 582 -18.81 17.73 -1.69
CA PHE A 582 -18.30 18.89 -0.96
C PHE A 582 -16.95 19.36 -1.46
N LEU A 583 -16.04 18.44 -1.82
CA LEU A 583 -14.74 18.79 -2.37
C LEU A 583 -14.90 19.49 -3.73
N ARG A 584 -15.74 18.94 -4.61
CA ARG A 584 -16.06 19.54 -5.91
C ARG A 584 -16.77 20.88 -5.80
N LEU A 585 -17.75 20.99 -4.90
CA LEU A 585 -18.54 22.22 -4.72
C LEU A 585 -17.66 23.41 -4.36
N LYS A 586 -16.60 23.20 -3.56
CA LYS A 586 -15.65 24.27 -3.22
C LYS A 586 -14.98 24.83 -4.48
N GLU A 587 -14.51 23.96 -5.35
CA GLU A 587 -13.85 24.34 -6.61
C GLU A 587 -14.83 24.98 -7.60
N GLU A 588 -16.02 24.40 -7.74
CA GLU A 588 -17.06 24.91 -8.64
C GLU A 588 -17.54 26.30 -8.22
N LEU A 589 -17.67 26.55 -6.91
CA LEU A 589 -18.04 27.87 -6.40
C LEU A 589 -16.92 28.90 -6.57
N GLU A 590 -15.66 28.53 -6.29
CA GLU A 590 -14.51 29.41 -6.55
C GLU A 590 -14.46 29.84 -8.03
N ASN A 591 -14.65 28.88 -8.95
CA ASN A 591 -14.72 29.16 -10.38
C ASN A 591 -15.90 30.06 -10.73
N SER A 592 -17.08 29.81 -10.17
CA SER A 592 -18.31 30.57 -10.46
C SER A 592 -18.27 32.00 -9.94
N LEU A 593 -17.52 32.24 -8.87
CA LEU A 593 -17.31 33.56 -8.28
C LEU A 593 -16.12 34.30 -8.93
N GLU A 594 -15.51 33.72 -9.95
CA GLU A 594 -14.29 34.23 -10.60
C GLU A 594 -13.18 34.52 -9.58
N LEU A 595 -13.15 33.75 -8.48
CA LEU A 595 -12.06 33.84 -7.52
C LEU A 595 -10.78 33.38 -8.21
N TYR A 596 -9.67 34.02 -7.86
CA TYR A 596 -8.37 33.59 -8.32
C TYR A 596 -8.17 32.13 -7.91
N LYS A 597 -8.03 31.23 -8.89
CA LYS A 597 -7.77 29.81 -8.62
C LYS A 597 -6.52 29.71 -7.76
N HIS A 598 -6.70 29.35 -6.49
CA HIS A 598 -5.57 29.00 -5.66
C HIS A 598 -4.93 27.76 -6.27
N SER A 599 -3.65 27.87 -6.61
CA SER A 599 -2.93 26.70 -7.11
C SER A 599 -2.96 25.62 -6.04
N LYS A 600 -3.54 24.47 -6.39
CA LYS A 600 -3.39 23.25 -5.58
C LYS A 600 -2.00 22.64 -5.73
N SER A 601 -1.22 23.07 -6.74
CA SER A 601 0.19 22.73 -6.82
C SER A 601 0.96 23.62 -5.85
N HIS A 602 1.47 23.01 -4.79
CA HIS A 602 2.59 23.58 -4.07
C HIS A 602 3.82 23.38 -4.94
N THR A 603 4.34 24.45 -5.54
CA THR A 603 5.68 24.40 -6.14
C THR A 603 6.65 24.09 -5.02
N SER A 604 7.13 22.85 -4.98
CA SER A 604 8.17 22.45 -4.05
C SER A 604 9.35 23.41 -4.20
N CYS A 605 9.96 23.81 -3.08
CA CYS A 605 11.19 24.59 -3.13
C CYS A 605 12.24 23.85 -3.98
N HIS A 606 13.01 24.59 -4.77
CA HIS A 606 14.06 23.99 -5.57
C HIS A 606 15.15 23.43 -4.65
N LEU A 607 15.59 22.19 -4.88
CA LEU A 607 16.61 21.49 -4.06
C LEU A 607 18.06 21.83 -4.46
N ARG A 608 18.29 23.03 -5.03
CA ARG A 608 19.57 23.38 -5.69
C ARG A 608 20.72 23.40 -4.68
N SER A 609 20.46 23.96 -3.51
CA SER A 609 21.44 24.05 -2.42
C SER A 609 21.74 22.67 -1.83
N GLU A 610 20.71 21.85 -1.64
CA GLU A 610 20.81 20.48 -1.16
C GLU A 610 21.62 19.62 -2.12
N TYR A 611 21.41 19.76 -3.45
CA TYR A 611 22.16 19.02 -4.46
C TYR A 611 23.63 19.41 -4.44
N LYS A 612 23.93 20.70 -4.33
CA LYS A 612 25.30 21.19 -4.17
C LYS A 612 25.98 20.57 -2.95
N GLN A 613 25.33 20.61 -1.78
CA GLN A 613 25.89 20.05 -0.54
C GLN A 613 26.15 18.54 -0.67
N LEU A 614 25.21 17.79 -1.24
CA LEU A 614 25.34 16.35 -1.44
C LEU A 614 26.44 16.00 -2.46
N LEU A 615 26.47 16.66 -3.62
CA LEU A 615 27.48 16.42 -4.65
C LEU A 615 28.89 16.80 -4.18
N THR A 616 29.03 17.86 -3.38
CA THR A 616 30.30 18.18 -2.70
C THR A 616 30.71 17.04 -1.77
N LEU A 617 29.81 16.55 -0.92
CA LEU A 617 30.08 15.42 -0.02
C LEU A 617 30.53 14.16 -0.79
N TRP A 618 29.86 13.83 -1.90
CA TRP A 618 30.19 12.65 -2.72
C TRP A 618 31.59 12.74 -3.34
N GLY A 619 31.94 13.92 -3.87
CA GLY A 619 33.26 14.18 -4.44
C GLY A 619 34.37 14.13 -3.38
N GLU A 620 34.18 14.82 -2.26
CA GLU A 620 35.17 14.87 -1.17
C GLU A 620 35.42 13.50 -0.53
N GLU A 621 34.37 12.71 -0.32
CA GLU A 621 34.48 11.39 0.29
C GLU A 621 34.82 10.28 -0.74
N SER A 622 34.85 10.64 -2.03
CA SER A 622 35.02 9.71 -3.16
C SER A 622 34.05 8.52 -3.03
N LEU A 623 32.76 8.82 -2.85
CA LEU A 623 31.74 7.80 -2.53
C LEU A 623 31.72 6.67 -3.56
N ASP A 624 31.66 7.03 -4.83
CA ASP A 624 31.51 6.10 -5.96
C ASP A 624 32.86 5.59 -6.53
N PHE A 625 33.97 5.77 -5.79
CA PHE A 625 35.27 5.16 -6.08
C PHE A 625 35.53 3.96 -5.18
N PHE A 626 36.19 2.93 -5.70
CA PHE A 626 36.63 1.80 -4.91
C PHE A 626 37.87 2.18 -4.08
N ARG A 627 37.77 2.03 -2.76
CA ARG A 627 38.85 2.24 -1.80
C ARG A 627 39.03 0.98 -0.96
N THR A 628 40.17 0.33 -1.15
CA THR A 628 40.48 -0.94 -0.46
C THR A 628 40.36 -0.80 1.06
N GLU A 629 39.70 -1.76 1.70
CA GLU A 629 39.48 -1.88 3.15
C GLU A 629 38.63 -0.76 3.77
N ARG A 630 37.92 0.05 2.95
CA ARG A 630 37.06 1.12 3.46
C ARG A 630 35.82 0.54 4.14
N SER A 631 35.70 0.74 5.46
CA SER A 631 34.49 0.46 6.24
C SER A 631 34.36 1.48 7.37
N MET A 632 33.21 2.14 7.48
CA MET A 632 33.00 3.27 8.40
C MET A 632 31.85 3.02 9.39
N GLY A 633 31.50 1.76 9.61
CA GLY A 633 30.60 1.32 10.68
C GLY A 633 29.13 1.20 10.30
N HIS A 634 28.71 1.64 9.10
CA HIS A 634 27.41 1.30 8.55
C HIS A 634 27.51 0.09 7.61
N ALA A 635 26.57 -0.85 7.72
CA ALA A 635 26.42 -1.95 6.77
C ALA A 635 24.93 -2.23 6.56
N ALA A 636 24.44 -1.87 5.38
CA ALA A 636 23.08 -2.17 4.97
C ALA A 636 22.95 -3.66 4.62
N ILE A 637 21.81 -4.25 4.95
CA ILE A 637 21.50 -5.64 4.61
C ILE A 637 21.02 -5.67 3.16
N PRO A 638 21.53 -6.55 2.26
CA PRO A 638 20.98 -6.69 0.92
C PRO A 638 19.59 -7.32 1.00
N LEU A 639 18.54 -6.48 1.02
CA LEU A 639 17.18 -6.88 1.38
C LEU A 639 16.65 -7.92 0.39
N PHE A 640 16.92 -7.74 -0.91
CA PHE A 640 16.50 -8.68 -1.95
C PHE A 640 17.12 -10.08 -1.73
N ASN A 641 18.45 -10.15 -1.58
CA ASN A 641 19.18 -11.42 -1.40
C ASN A 641 18.82 -12.09 -0.05
N SER A 642 18.70 -11.29 1.01
CA SER A 642 18.27 -11.75 2.34
C SER A 642 16.85 -12.30 2.29
N GLY A 643 15.94 -11.62 1.59
CA GLY A 643 14.57 -12.04 1.36
C GLY A 643 14.47 -13.35 0.59
N SER A 644 15.22 -13.48 -0.51
CA SER A 644 15.31 -14.72 -1.27
C SER A 644 15.74 -15.90 -0.40
N LYS A 645 16.78 -15.72 0.43
CA LYS A 645 17.22 -16.73 1.40
C LYS A 645 16.15 -17.06 2.43
N LYS A 646 15.43 -16.06 2.96
CA LYS A 646 14.35 -16.28 3.95
C LYS A 646 13.16 -17.03 3.34
N LEU A 647 12.76 -16.68 2.12
CA LEU A 647 11.72 -17.39 1.37
C LEU A 647 12.11 -18.86 1.15
N ALA A 648 13.36 -19.12 0.74
CA ALA A 648 13.87 -20.46 0.52
C ALA A 648 14.06 -21.29 1.80
N LYS A 649 14.21 -20.62 2.97
CA LYS A 649 14.33 -21.27 4.28
C LYS A 649 12.99 -21.66 4.92
N GLY A 650 11.89 -21.61 4.16
CA GLY A 650 10.58 -22.12 4.59
C GLY A 650 9.51 -21.05 4.81
N LEU A 651 9.81 -19.76 4.63
CA LEU A 651 8.79 -18.71 4.71
C LEU A 651 7.74 -18.87 3.57
N LEU A 652 8.20 -19.21 2.36
CA LEU A 652 7.29 -19.53 1.25
C LEU A 652 6.51 -20.82 1.52
N ASP A 653 7.18 -21.88 1.98
CA ASP A 653 6.53 -23.16 2.26
C ASP A 653 5.46 -23.03 3.35
N THR A 654 5.71 -22.23 4.37
CA THR A 654 4.74 -21.93 5.43
C THR A 654 3.51 -21.24 4.85
N HIS A 655 3.72 -20.23 4.00
CA HIS A 655 2.63 -19.52 3.32
C HIS A 655 1.79 -20.45 2.44
N LEU A 656 2.43 -21.30 1.63
CA LEU A 656 1.75 -22.24 0.73
C LEU A 656 1.05 -23.38 1.50
N GLY A 657 1.64 -23.85 2.59
CA GLY A 657 1.06 -24.87 3.46
C GLY A 657 -0.24 -24.38 4.10
N HIS A 658 -0.22 -23.16 4.66
CA HIS A 658 -1.40 -22.50 5.21
C HIS A 658 -2.57 -22.41 4.23
N HIS A 659 -2.29 -22.16 2.96
CA HIS A 659 -3.33 -22.17 1.94
C HIS A 659 -3.78 -23.55 1.55
N THR A 660 -2.86 -24.50 1.46
CA THR A 660 -3.22 -25.89 1.14
C THR A 660 -4.20 -26.44 2.18
N ASP A 661 -3.97 -26.15 3.47
CA ASP A 661 -4.91 -26.46 4.55
C ASP A 661 -6.27 -25.78 4.35
N GLN A 662 -6.28 -24.52 3.89
CA GLN A 662 -7.53 -23.81 3.57
C GLN A 662 -8.27 -24.45 2.38
N VAL A 663 -7.56 -24.88 1.33
CA VAL A 663 -8.16 -25.57 0.18
C VAL A 663 -8.81 -26.88 0.60
N GLU A 664 -8.22 -27.63 1.53
CA GLU A 664 -8.85 -28.84 2.06
C GLU A 664 -10.22 -28.56 2.69
N VAL A 665 -10.33 -27.45 3.44
CA VAL A 665 -11.60 -26.99 4.02
C VAL A 665 -12.59 -26.61 2.93
N LEU A 666 -12.16 -25.82 1.93
CA LEU A 666 -13.03 -25.39 0.82
C LEU A 666 -13.49 -26.58 -0.04
N GLN A 667 -12.62 -27.57 -0.26
CA GLN A 667 -12.97 -28.78 -0.99
C GLN A 667 -13.99 -29.63 -0.23
N ALA A 668 -13.87 -29.70 1.10
CA ALA A 668 -14.88 -30.37 1.92
C ALA A 668 -16.24 -29.66 1.83
N MET A 669 -16.26 -28.32 1.83
CA MET A 669 -17.47 -27.52 1.63
C MET A 669 -18.10 -27.79 0.26
N GLU A 670 -17.31 -27.79 -0.80
CA GLU A 670 -17.77 -28.06 -2.17
C GLU A 670 -18.37 -29.47 -2.31
N ASN A 671 -17.73 -30.47 -1.71
CA ASN A 671 -18.25 -31.85 -1.74
C ASN A 671 -19.62 -31.96 -1.07
N ILE A 672 -19.85 -31.21 0.02
CA ILE A 672 -21.15 -31.15 0.69
C ILE A 672 -22.18 -30.50 -0.23
N TRP A 673 -21.84 -29.38 -0.86
CA TRP A 673 -22.73 -28.67 -1.79
C TRP A 673 -23.15 -29.55 -2.98
N GLN A 674 -22.21 -30.28 -3.59
CA GLN A 674 -22.51 -31.23 -4.66
C GLN A 674 -23.42 -32.36 -4.18
N ALA A 675 -23.20 -32.89 -2.98
CA ALA A 675 -24.04 -33.95 -2.41
C ALA A 675 -25.49 -33.50 -2.16
N THR A 676 -25.70 -32.29 -1.63
CA THR A 676 -27.03 -31.69 -1.43
C THR A 676 -27.74 -31.44 -2.77
N THR A 677 -27.02 -30.93 -3.78
CA THR A 677 -27.59 -30.64 -5.11
C THR A 677 -28.00 -31.92 -5.85
N ILE A 678 -27.22 -33.00 -5.71
CA ILE A 678 -27.57 -34.31 -6.29
C ILE A 678 -28.78 -34.92 -5.55
N SER A 679 -28.86 -34.79 -4.22
CA SER A 679 -29.98 -35.33 -3.42
C SER A 679 -31.30 -34.57 -3.59
N SER A 680 -31.28 -33.33 -4.08
CA SER A 680 -32.48 -32.51 -4.36
C SER A 680 -32.99 -32.64 -5.80
N SER A 681 -32.36 -33.49 -6.62
CA SER A 681 -32.87 -33.87 -7.94
C SER A 681 -34.15 -34.71 -7.79
N PRO A 682 -35.30 -34.33 -8.37
CA PRO A 682 -36.52 -35.11 -8.21
C PRO A 682 -36.37 -36.46 -8.94
N SER A 683 -36.28 -37.54 -8.17
CA SER A 683 -36.57 -38.88 -8.68
C SER A 683 -37.98 -38.90 -9.30
N PRO A 684 -38.19 -39.50 -10.49
CA PRO A 684 -39.49 -39.52 -11.13
C PRO A 684 -40.44 -40.34 -10.24
N SER A 685 -41.32 -39.65 -9.53
CA SER A 685 -42.38 -40.28 -8.76
C SER A 685 -43.52 -40.67 -9.72
N PRO A 686 -44.13 -41.86 -9.54
CA PRO A 686 -45.27 -42.26 -10.34
C PRO A 686 -46.48 -41.40 -9.99
N ASN A 687 -47.22 -40.96 -11.01
CA ASN A 687 -48.50 -40.26 -10.97
C ASN A 687 -49.28 -40.36 -9.64
N PRO A 688 -49.66 -39.22 -9.03
CA PRO A 688 -50.79 -39.17 -8.14
C PRO A 688 -52.05 -38.74 -8.91
N ASP A 689 -53.04 -39.61 -8.81
CA ASP A 689 -54.38 -39.46 -9.32
C ASP A 689 -55.14 -38.30 -8.63
N LEU A 690 -56.11 -37.77 -9.36
CA LEU A 690 -56.97 -36.63 -9.04
C LEU A 690 -57.83 -36.87 -7.78
N SER A 691 -57.99 -35.85 -6.92
CA SER A 691 -59.32 -35.29 -6.57
C SER A 691 -59.35 -34.20 -5.48
N ARG A 692 -60.14 -33.16 -5.78
CA ARG A 692 -61.04 -32.34 -4.92
C ARG A 692 -60.49 -31.21 -4.03
N SER A 693 -60.49 -30.00 -4.60
CA SER A 693 -61.35 -28.79 -4.33
C SER A 693 -61.93 -28.46 -2.92
N PRO A 694 -62.41 -27.21 -2.66
CA PRO A 694 -61.74 -26.23 -1.79
C PRO A 694 -62.67 -25.66 -0.69
N SER A 695 -62.17 -24.78 0.20
CA SER A 695 -62.91 -23.61 0.74
C SER A 695 -62.10 -22.78 1.76
N PRO A 696 -62.47 -21.49 2.00
CA PRO A 696 -61.56 -20.39 2.35
C PRO A 696 -61.69 -19.88 3.80
N ASN A 697 -60.74 -19.05 4.25
CA ASN A 697 -61.07 -17.89 5.09
C ASN A 697 -59.95 -16.84 5.15
N SER A 698 -60.39 -15.59 5.09
CA SER A 698 -59.67 -14.31 5.10
C SER A 698 -59.54 -13.71 6.50
N ASN A 699 -58.40 -13.10 6.85
CA ASN A 699 -58.28 -11.64 7.08
C ASN A 699 -56.87 -11.19 7.58
N PRO A 700 -56.49 -9.91 7.38
CA PRO A 700 -55.13 -9.40 7.55
C PRO A 700 -54.94 -8.53 8.82
N SER A 701 -53.68 -8.37 9.26
CA SER A 701 -53.12 -7.23 10.05
C SER A 701 -52.15 -7.71 11.15
N ARG A 702 -50.85 -7.37 11.01
CA ARG A 702 -49.99 -6.76 12.06
C ARG A 702 -48.52 -6.67 11.59
N TYR A 703 -47.92 -5.51 11.85
CA TYR A 703 -46.49 -5.21 11.71
C TYR A 703 -45.61 -6.21 12.50
N PRO A 704 -44.42 -6.62 12.00
CA PRO A 704 -43.52 -7.45 12.79
C PRO A 704 -42.58 -6.60 13.66
N SER A 705 -42.55 -6.92 14.95
CA SER A 705 -41.47 -6.61 15.90
C SER A 705 -40.34 -7.66 15.77
N PRO A 706 -39.11 -7.38 16.25
CA PRO A 706 -37.93 -8.15 15.90
C PRO A 706 -37.95 -9.56 16.50
N ILE A 707 -37.53 -10.54 15.69
CA ILE A 707 -37.45 -11.97 16.03
C ILE A 707 -36.18 -12.20 16.88
N PRO A 708 -36.27 -12.85 18.05
CA PRO A 708 -35.09 -13.36 18.76
C PRO A 708 -34.50 -14.55 17.99
N ILE A 709 -33.18 -14.53 17.79
CA ILE A 709 -32.44 -15.65 17.20
C ILE A 709 -32.27 -16.73 18.28
N ASP A 710 -33.00 -17.84 18.16
CA ASP A 710 -32.67 -19.07 18.90
C ASP A 710 -31.49 -19.79 18.23
N PRO A 711 -30.61 -20.47 19.00
CA PRO A 711 -29.47 -21.20 18.44
C PRO A 711 -29.92 -22.46 17.68
N PRO A 712 -29.29 -22.82 16.55
CA PRO A 712 -29.71 -23.96 15.75
C PRO A 712 -29.39 -25.30 16.41
N SER A 713 -30.22 -26.28 16.10
CA SER A 713 -30.11 -27.69 16.48
C SER A 713 -28.78 -28.33 16.08
N SER A 714 -28.34 -29.29 16.89
CA SER A 714 -27.07 -30.03 16.86
C SER A 714 -26.53 -30.44 15.47
N PRO A 715 -25.20 -30.35 15.22
CA PRO A 715 -24.59 -30.66 13.94
C PRO A 715 -24.47 -32.16 13.64
N ASN A 716 -24.42 -32.49 12.35
CA ASN A 716 -24.13 -33.82 11.80
C ASN A 716 -22.83 -34.42 12.42
N PRO A 717 -22.82 -35.67 12.89
CA PRO A 717 -21.64 -36.29 13.55
C PRO A 717 -20.37 -36.32 12.68
N HIS A 718 -20.51 -36.38 11.36
CA HIS A 718 -19.39 -36.31 10.42
C HIS A 718 -18.80 -34.90 10.35
N LEU A 719 -19.67 -33.89 10.47
CA LEU A 719 -19.31 -32.47 10.56
C LEU A 719 -18.58 -32.18 11.87
N HIS A 720 -18.95 -32.82 12.98
CA HIS A 720 -18.27 -32.63 14.27
C HIS A 720 -16.80 -33.07 14.23
N ASN A 721 -16.46 -34.18 13.58
CA ASN A 721 -15.07 -34.64 13.47
C ASN A 721 -14.21 -33.76 12.53
N ILE A 722 -14.79 -33.28 11.43
CA ILE A 722 -14.12 -32.35 10.52
C ILE A 722 -13.95 -30.98 11.19
N ILE A 723 -15.01 -30.44 11.82
CA ILE A 723 -14.99 -29.20 12.60
C ILE A 723 -14.00 -29.29 13.77
N THR A 724 -13.85 -30.44 14.43
CA THR A 724 -12.88 -30.60 15.53
C THR A 724 -11.45 -30.58 15.02
N ARG A 725 -11.19 -31.20 13.86
CA ARG A 725 -9.86 -31.14 13.20
C ARG A 725 -9.56 -29.75 12.63
N SER A 726 -10.55 -29.09 12.03
CA SER A 726 -10.45 -27.70 11.56
C SER A 726 -10.29 -26.73 12.72
N ARG A 727 -11.05 -26.85 13.82
CA ARG A 727 -10.85 -26.05 15.05
C ARG A 727 -9.47 -26.25 15.62
N TYR A 728 -8.92 -27.47 15.59
CA TYR A 728 -7.54 -27.71 16.01
C TYR A 728 -6.51 -26.99 15.11
N ILE A 729 -6.71 -27.00 13.78
CA ILE A 729 -5.89 -26.25 12.81
C ILE A 729 -6.04 -24.74 13.04
N PHE A 730 -7.25 -24.22 13.19
CA PHE A 730 -7.56 -22.80 13.40
C PHE A 730 -7.10 -22.27 14.78
N THR A 731 -7.16 -23.09 15.84
CA THR A 731 -6.64 -22.70 17.18
C THR A 731 -5.11 -22.63 17.19
N LYS A 732 -4.44 -23.43 16.35
CA LYS A 732 -2.99 -23.33 16.12
C LYS A 732 -2.61 -22.11 15.28
N TRP A 733 -3.57 -21.61 14.49
CA TRP A 733 -3.48 -20.42 13.64
C TRP A 733 -3.65 -19.11 14.42
N ASN A 734 -4.62 -19.01 15.34
CA ASN A 734 -4.84 -17.81 16.16
C ASN A 734 -3.82 -17.62 17.31
N LYS A 735 -2.97 -18.62 17.58
CA LYS A 735 -1.94 -18.58 18.63
C LYS A 735 -0.53 -18.26 18.11
N ARG A 736 -0.40 -17.82 16.86
CA ARG A 736 0.84 -17.43 16.18
C ARG A 736 0.56 -16.24 15.28
#